data_AF-A0A4R4WZR6-F1
#
_entry.id   AF-A0A4R4WZR6-F1
#
_cell.length_a   1.000
_cell.length_b   1.000
_cell.length_c   1.000
_cell.angle_alpha   90.00
_cell.angle_beta   90.00
_cell.angle_gamma   90.00
#
_symmetry.space_group_name_H-M   'P 1'
#
loop_
_entity.id
_entity.type
_entity.pdbx_description
1 polymer ?
#
loop_
_entity_poly.entity_id
_entity_poly.type
_entity_poly.pdbx_seq_one_letter_code
_entity_poly.pdbx_strand_id
1 'polypeptide(L)'
;MRLVSRRSALSTGATGLAVVGGVIAPLPEAAATGNELSYVCSTPSGTYDVTMRASSSRSSLTAKPGKALAPGGVTLSLRLPERMVSDVQRLVHKAEDPVQAAGVPGARLSAVLRSTVTISHAGRLTDAGWPSFRLAASGEEPSRPGPLELKGTSSVPAVTFASPGEVAWIVPNLNLELNGDDGSAGTPPVQAVCALKSYGTVIRGSVSGSGTALAPGGESAGGPAANEQVPDEDPTCAGMPAPTEPGGGYNEDPAMSVNTSDFPKAPPEARYLASAGRPQCARQSGFANSKKLGAALPLGVQGRIRNSVEAWVDRGDNNYIQYRGYILALPATSRTTMLGFGFMPTTVTARMTQVPGAQSKGNRNANFRADMWNTGGIPTVAVNTIWVKASTRVQVAGVMVNGTPIAVGEECGAGPMPLTVSSYLGNHRIGATNFTDGGTYTGHVEVPAFSGCGVGEDLSPLLTATTSGTGNYVQLESGRWCTLNANDPDPSKCPADTNTEPKTVTISPGGEVTAVAKPFEFAETDEPRRVIRCESATMKFTLPHGHWQPRFKLATIKSREFSGCSYGASGIPVAVKVNPEPWSFNVSHVLSETGEINARVFGVQLTVAVRDQDVDGDGAKDTCELRLGSLSRLPSGGNYSGFTSFGGEYADNALKAEGLISNLQTGDCPSGMWTAGQASMQGSFDFDPGQKIIMSKQPE
;
A
#
# COMPACT_ATOMS: atom_id res chain seq x y z
N MET A 1 -1.17 -33.60 -58.08
CA MET A 1 -0.26 -32.83 -58.95
C MET A 1 1.05 -32.63 -58.20
N ARG A 2 2.11 -33.28 -58.70
CA ARG A 2 3.56 -33.19 -58.47
C ARG A 2 4.16 -32.70 -57.11
N LEU A 3 4.91 -33.64 -56.53
CA LEU A 3 6.14 -33.53 -55.72
C LEU A 3 7.07 -32.35 -56.07
N VAL A 4 7.84 -31.84 -55.09
CA VAL A 4 9.33 -31.98 -55.00
C VAL A 4 9.87 -31.50 -53.63
N SER A 5 10.73 -32.33 -53.05
CA SER A 5 11.64 -32.15 -51.91
C SER A 5 13.02 -31.59 -52.31
N ARG A 6 13.81 -31.03 -51.37
CA ARG A 6 15.24 -31.37 -51.06
C ARG A 6 15.88 -30.32 -50.11
N ARG A 7 16.34 -30.74 -48.92
CA ARG A 7 17.72 -31.11 -48.47
C ARG A 7 18.61 -29.90 -48.12
N SER A 8 18.96 -29.67 -46.85
CA SER A 8 20.03 -30.29 -46.02
C SER A 8 21.39 -29.64 -46.18
N ALA A 9 21.95 -29.12 -45.08
CA ALA A 9 23.38 -29.09 -44.83
C ALA A 9 23.63 -29.42 -43.35
N LEU A 10 24.12 -30.65 -43.12
CA LEU A 10 24.83 -31.04 -41.91
C LEU A 10 26.21 -30.37 -41.91
N SER A 11 26.70 -30.02 -40.73
CA SER A 11 28.13 -30.16 -40.44
C SER A 11 28.29 -30.83 -39.08
N THR A 12 29.24 -31.75 -39.05
CA THR A 12 29.48 -32.78 -38.05
C THR A 12 30.80 -32.49 -37.36
N GLY A 13 30.92 -32.83 -36.09
CA GLY A 13 32.19 -32.99 -35.37
C GLY A 13 32.12 -32.38 -33.96
N ALA A 14 32.64 -32.99 -32.91
CA ALA A 14 33.26 -34.29 -32.73
C ALA A 14 33.19 -34.61 -31.22
N THR A 15 33.28 -35.90 -30.93
CA THR A 15 33.42 -36.54 -29.62
C THR A 15 34.53 -35.91 -28.77
N GLY A 16 34.28 -35.80 -27.46
CA GLY A 16 35.30 -35.42 -26.48
C GLY A 16 34.84 -35.64 -25.05
N LEU A 17 34.95 -36.89 -24.57
CA LEU A 17 35.02 -37.19 -23.14
C LEU A 17 36.29 -36.54 -22.57
N ALA A 18 36.14 -35.68 -21.57
CA ALA A 18 37.24 -35.24 -20.73
C ALA A 18 36.80 -35.28 -19.26
N VAL A 19 37.32 -36.27 -18.54
CA VAL A 19 37.38 -36.31 -17.08
C VAL A 19 38.42 -35.27 -16.65
N VAL A 20 38.00 -34.25 -15.91
CA VAL A 20 38.85 -33.33 -15.14
C VAL A 20 38.05 -33.07 -13.85
N GLY A 21 38.42 -33.60 -12.69
CA GLY A 21 39.74 -33.42 -12.06
C GLY A 21 39.65 -32.12 -11.24
N GLY A 22 39.33 -32.26 -9.95
CA GLY A 22 39.02 -31.13 -9.08
C GLY A 22 40.12 -30.07 -9.02
N VAL A 23 39.70 -28.81 -9.10
CA VAL A 23 40.36 -27.68 -8.46
C VAL A 23 39.26 -26.89 -7.78
N ILE A 24 39.13 -27.09 -6.47
CA ILE A 24 38.43 -26.16 -5.59
C ILE A 24 39.25 -24.87 -5.66
N ALA A 25 38.83 -23.91 -6.47
CA ALA A 25 39.30 -22.55 -6.30
C ALA A 25 38.85 -22.09 -4.90
N PRO A 26 39.75 -21.58 -4.03
CA PRO A 26 39.32 -20.99 -2.78
C PRO A 26 38.35 -19.87 -3.12
N LEU A 27 37.13 -19.97 -2.60
CA LEU A 27 36.18 -18.86 -2.58
C LEU A 27 36.90 -17.64 -1.97
N PRO A 28 36.76 -16.42 -2.54
CA PRO A 28 37.38 -15.24 -1.97
C PRO A 28 36.92 -15.10 -0.51
N GLU A 29 37.88 -14.93 0.40
CA GLU A 29 37.62 -14.68 1.80
C GLU A 29 36.63 -13.51 1.94
N ALA A 30 35.51 -13.74 2.61
CA ALA A 30 34.49 -12.73 2.87
C ALA A 30 35.11 -11.60 3.71
N ALA A 31 35.51 -10.51 3.07
CA ALA A 31 35.94 -9.31 3.74
C ALA A 31 34.78 -8.72 4.56
N ALA A 32 35.02 -8.42 5.84
CA ALA A 32 34.04 -7.90 6.78
C ALA A 32 33.74 -6.38 6.59
N THR A 33 33.70 -5.91 5.36
CA THR A 33 33.22 -4.57 5.01
C THR A 33 31.73 -4.63 4.71
N GLY A 34 30.91 -3.98 5.54
CA GLY A 34 29.47 -4.02 5.38
C GLY A 34 28.97 -3.25 4.16
N ASN A 35 27.90 -3.79 3.57
CA ASN A 35 27.20 -3.17 2.46
C ASN A 35 26.50 -1.89 2.90
N GLU A 36 26.33 -0.98 1.95
CA GLU A 36 25.51 0.21 2.10
C GLU A 36 24.03 -0.17 1.91
N LEU A 37 23.21 0.11 2.92
CA LEU A 37 21.78 -0.21 2.94
C LEU A 37 20.97 1.08 2.89
N SER A 38 19.97 1.11 2.00
CA SER A 38 19.07 2.26 1.85
C SER A 38 17.77 2.05 2.62
N TYR A 39 17.36 3.06 3.38
CA TYR A 39 16.14 3.11 4.16
C TYR A 39 15.26 4.28 3.73
N VAL A 40 13.95 4.15 3.95
CA VAL A 40 13.01 5.27 3.97
C VAL A 40 12.66 5.53 5.43
N CYS A 41 13.06 6.70 5.94
CA CYS A 41 12.80 7.14 7.30
C CYS A 41 11.65 8.14 7.34
N SER A 42 10.61 7.87 8.12
CA SER A 42 9.47 8.76 8.39
C SER A 42 9.71 9.55 9.67
N THR A 43 9.58 10.87 9.61
CA THR A 43 9.59 11.81 10.74
C THR A 43 8.28 12.61 10.77
N PRO A 44 8.02 13.44 11.80
CA PRO A 44 6.88 14.35 11.79
C PRO A 44 6.87 15.35 10.61
N SER A 45 8.04 15.69 10.04
CA SER A 45 8.15 16.66 8.94
C SER A 45 8.08 16.03 7.54
N GLY A 46 8.16 14.71 7.41
CA GLY A 46 8.17 14.02 6.12
C GLY A 46 9.01 12.75 6.13
N THR A 47 9.17 12.12 4.95
CA THR A 47 10.13 11.03 4.76
C THR A 47 11.39 11.42 4.03
N TYR A 48 12.44 10.66 4.31
CA TYR A 48 13.76 10.89 3.80
C TYR A 48 14.45 9.58 3.49
N ASP A 49 15.24 9.60 2.43
CA ASP A 49 16.13 8.50 2.08
C ASP A 49 17.38 8.57 2.95
N VAL A 50 17.52 7.60 3.84
CA VAL A 50 18.65 7.50 4.76
C VAL A 50 19.48 6.30 4.38
N THR A 51 20.79 6.49 4.34
CA THR A 51 21.70 5.40 3.99
C THR A 51 22.51 4.98 5.20
N MET A 52 22.59 3.68 5.46
CA MET A 52 23.33 3.11 6.58
C MET A 52 24.44 2.21 6.08
N ARG A 53 25.61 2.31 6.70
CA ARG A 53 26.72 1.37 6.54
C ARG A 53 27.12 0.82 7.90
N ALA A 54 27.36 -0.48 7.97
CA ALA A 54 27.98 -1.11 9.14
C ALA A 54 29.39 -1.57 8.78
N SER A 55 30.28 -1.61 9.76
CA SER A 55 31.61 -2.21 9.61
C SER A 55 32.01 -2.91 10.90
N SER A 56 32.61 -4.09 10.78
CA SER A 56 33.19 -4.80 11.91
C SER A 56 34.65 -4.39 12.08
N SER A 57 35.11 -4.33 13.32
CA SER A 57 36.53 -4.18 13.68
C SER A 57 37.38 -5.39 13.33
N ARG A 58 36.77 -6.54 13.02
CA ARG A 58 37.46 -7.74 12.53
C ARG A 58 37.36 -7.79 11.03
N SER A 59 38.48 -8.04 10.34
CA SER A 59 38.55 -8.12 8.88
C SER A 59 37.97 -9.41 8.31
N SER A 60 37.96 -10.50 9.09
CA SER A 60 37.32 -11.77 8.77
C SER A 60 36.52 -12.31 9.96
N LEU A 61 35.35 -12.86 9.65
CA LEU A 61 34.38 -13.36 10.62
C LEU A 61 34.18 -14.86 10.41
N THR A 62 35.09 -15.66 10.95
CA THR A 62 35.06 -17.13 10.83
C THR A 62 35.09 -17.81 12.20
N ALA A 63 34.29 -18.85 12.39
CA ALA A 63 34.32 -19.69 13.60
C ALA A 63 34.19 -21.19 13.26
N LYS A 64 34.45 -22.06 14.24
CA LYS A 64 34.11 -23.50 14.15
C LYS A 64 32.76 -23.75 14.83
N PRO A 65 32.03 -24.82 14.46
CA PRO A 65 30.84 -25.23 15.21
C PRO A 65 31.13 -25.35 16.72
N GLY A 66 30.23 -24.82 17.55
CA GLY A 66 30.39 -24.76 19.01
C GLY A 66 31.36 -23.70 19.53
N LYS A 67 31.97 -22.87 18.67
CA LYS A 67 32.76 -21.71 19.07
C LYS A 67 32.01 -20.41 18.76
N ALA A 68 32.19 -19.43 19.63
CA ALA A 68 31.53 -18.14 19.49
C ALA A 68 32.12 -17.37 18.29
N LEU A 69 31.25 -16.93 17.40
CA LEU A 69 31.52 -16.02 16.30
C LEU A 69 31.23 -14.59 16.78
N ALA A 70 32.29 -13.78 16.93
CA ALA A 70 32.19 -12.44 17.50
C ALA A 70 32.56 -11.37 16.45
N PRO A 71 31.63 -10.49 16.05
CA PRO A 71 31.95 -9.33 15.20
C PRO A 71 32.83 -8.28 15.88
N GLY A 72 33.00 -8.35 17.21
CA GLY A 72 33.77 -7.38 17.98
C GLY A 72 33.09 -6.01 18.05
N GLY A 73 33.86 -4.93 17.97
CA GLY A 73 33.31 -3.60 17.80
C GLY A 73 32.70 -3.43 16.42
N VAL A 74 31.45 -2.97 16.35
CA VAL A 74 30.75 -2.62 15.12
C VAL A 74 30.61 -1.11 15.07
N THR A 75 30.97 -0.51 13.94
CA THR A 75 30.76 0.91 13.66
C THR A 75 29.62 1.07 12.68
N LEU A 76 28.61 1.84 13.06
CA LEU A 76 27.52 2.26 12.19
C LEU A 76 27.78 3.68 11.70
N SER A 77 27.53 3.91 10.42
CA SER A 77 27.49 5.23 9.80
C SER A 77 26.13 5.43 9.14
N LEU A 78 25.46 6.53 9.47
CA LEU A 78 24.22 6.98 8.82
C LEU A 78 24.50 8.24 8.01
N ARG A 79 24.01 8.28 6.78
CA ARG A 79 24.01 9.46 5.94
C ARG A 79 22.58 10.00 5.83
N LEU A 80 22.35 11.15 6.46
CA LEU A 80 21.09 11.87 6.43
C LEU A 80 21.08 12.88 5.28
N PRO A 81 19.98 12.98 4.51
CA PRO A 81 19.89 13.98 3.45
C PRO A 81 19.68 15.37 4.06
N GLU A 82 20.17 16.40 3.38
CA GLU A 82 20.15 17.80 3.86
C GLU A 82 18.74 18.28 4.28
N ARG A 83 17.70 17.92 3.51
CA ARG A 83 16.31 18.26 3.85
C ARG A 83 15.90 17.71 5.22
N MET A 84 16.26 16.46 5.52
CA MET A 84 15.97 15.84 6.82
C MET A 84 16.63 16.62 7.95
N VAL A 85 17.90 16.98 7.77
CA VAL A 85 18.66 17.74 8.78
C VAL A 85 17.99 19.08 9.04
N SER A 86 17.64 19.82 7.97
CA SER A 86 17.01 21.13 8.09
C SER A 86 15.63 21.08 8.75
N ASP A 87 14.82 20.08 8.43
CA ASP A 87 13.48 19.93 9.00
C ASP A 87 13.53 19.47 10.46
N VAL A 88 14.46 18.56 10.79
CA VAL A 88 14.70 18.14 12.19
C VAL A 88 15.19 19.32 13.02
N GLN A 89 16.13 20.12 12.53
CA GLN A 89 16.57 21.34 13.23
C GLN A 89 15.41 22.31 13.45
N ARG A 90 14.53 22.50 12.46
CA ARG A 90 13.33 23.35 12.62
C ARG A 90 12.38 22.82 13.69
N LEU A 91 12.19 21.51 13.76
CA LEU A 91 11.33 20.85 14.76
C LEU A 91 11.92 20.90 16.17
N VAL A 92 13.24 20.71 16.30
CA VAL A 92 13.95 20.81 17.58
C VAL A 92 13.93 22.25 18.09
N HIS A 93 14.14 23.25 17.23
CA HIS A 93 14.28 24.63 17.69
C HIS A 93 12.98 25.42 17.92
N LYS A 94 11.78 24.81 17.76
CA LYS A 94 10.44 25.42 17.97
C LYS A 94 10.48 26.96 17.98
N ALA A 95 10.79 27.55 16.83
CA ALA A 95 11.12 28.98 16.76
C ALA A 95 9.87 29.83 17.09
N GLU A 96 9.80 30.36 18.31
CA GLU A 96 8.88 31.44 18.68
C GLU A 96 9.33 32.82 18.16
N ASP A 97 10.45 32.92 17.42
CA ASP A 97 10.84 34.18 16.78
C ASP A 97 11.56 33.98 15.41
N PRO A 98 10.95 34.39 14.28
CA PRO A 98 11.51 34.19 12.94
C PRO A 98 12.69 35.12 12.60
N VAL A 99 13.14 35.97 13.52
CA VAL A 99 14.12 37.04 13.24
C VAL A 99 15.58 36.67 13.58
N GLN A 100 15.84 35.58 14.31
CA GLN A 100 17.22 35.15 14.67
C GLN A 100 17.75 33.90 13.93
N ALA A 101 17.03 33.35 12.94
CA ALA A 101 17.45 32.12 12.26
C ALA A 101 18.62 32.29 11.25
N ALA A 102 19.09 33.52 11.01
CA ALA A 102 20.24 33.78 10.14
C ALA A 102 21.51 33.93 10.98
N GLY A 103 22.15 32.80 11.31
CA GLY A 103 23.56 32.82 11.73
C GLY A 103 23.90 32.12 13.05
N VAL A 104 23.25 31.01 13.42
CA VAL A 104 23.84 30.09 14.42
C VAL A 104 24.69 29.06 13.69
N PRO A 105 26.04 29.14 13.73
CA PRO A 105 26.90 28.08 13.23
C PRO A 105 26.93 26.94 14.26
N GLY A 106 26.80 25.69 13.83
CA GLY A 106 27.20 24.56 14.67
C GLY A 106 26.14 23.84 15.50
N ALA A 107 24.86 23.86 15.14
CA ALA A 107 23.89 22.98 15.80
C ALA A 107 24.22 21.50 15.47
N ARG A 108 24.95 20.84 16.37
CA ARG A 108 25.38 19.44 16.19
C ARG A 108 24.18 18.52 16.37
N LEU A 109 23.88 17.72 15.35
CA LEU A 109 22.86 16.68 15.46
C LEU A 109 23.50 15.41 16.04
N SER A 110 22.86 14.84 17.05
CA SER A 110 23.19 13.53 17.59
C SER A 110 21.98 12.59 17.44
N ALA A 111 22.22 11.28 17.39
CA ALA A 111 21.16 10.29 17.25
C ALA A 111 21.35 9.10 18.18
N VAL A 112 20.26 8.56 18.72
CA VAL A 112 20.24 7.22 19.30
C VAL A 112 19.54 6.30 18.31
N LEU A 113 20.30 5.36 17.75
CA LEU A 113 19.78 4.32 16.86
C LEU A 113 19.42 3.08 17.67
N ARG A 114 18.18 2.63 17.51
CA ARG A 114 17.66 1.36 18.03
C ARG A 114 17.22 0.49 16.86
N SER A 115 17.61 -0.77 16.87
CA SER A 115 17.22 -1.71 15.82
C SER A 115 17.20 -3.15 16.35
N THR A 116 16.28 -3.95 15.82
CA THR A 116 16.34 -5.41 15.94
C THR A 116 17.20 -5.95 14.82
N VAL A 117 18.39 -6.46 15.16
CA VAL A 117 19.30 -7.05 14.18
C VAL A 117 19.08 -8.55 14.14
N THR A 118 18.83 -9.11 12.96
CA THR A 118 18.55 -10.52 12.78
C THR A 118 19.75 -11.24 12.16
N ILE A 119 20.08 -12.41 12.68
CA ILE A 119 21.10 -13.31 12.18
C ILE A 119 20.41 -14.38 11.34
N SER A 120 20.78 -14.49 10.08
CA SER A 120 20.44 -15.61 9.21
C SER A 120 21.58 -16.62 9.21
N HIS A 121 21.28 -17.88 9.55
CA HIS A 121 22.21 -19.00 9.47
C HIS A 121 21.45 -20.29 9.16
N ALA A 122 21.86 -21.00 8.10
CA ALA A 122 21.22 -22.24 7.65
C ALA A 122 19.68 -22.14 7.49
N GLY A 123 19.20 -21.01 6.96
CA GLY A 123 17.77 -20.73 6.78
C GLY A 123 17.00 -20.34 8.05
N ARG A 124 17.66 -20.30 9.22
CA ARG A 124 17.06 -19.88 10.49
C ARG A 124 17.38 -18.42 10.76
N LEU A 125 16.39 -17.70 11.30
CA LEU A 125 16.53 -16.31 11.73
C LEU A 125 16.57 -16.24 13.26
N THR A 126 17.51 -15.49 13.84
CA THR A 126 17.65 -15.32 15.29
C THR A 126 18.00 -13.89 15.63
N ASP A 127 17.54 -13.35 16.76
CA ASP A 127 17.92 -12.01 17.19
C ASP A 127 19.41 -11.96 17.56
N ALA A 128 20.14 -10.96 17.08
CA ALA A 128 21.54 -10.74 17.39
C ALA A 128 21.74 -10.03 18.75
N GLY A 129 20.69 -9.44 19.33
CA GLY A 129 20.76 -8.75 20.61
C GLY A 129 21.69 -7.54 20.61
N TRP A 130 21.77 -6.82 19.48
CA TRP A 130 22.64 -5.64 19.39
C TRP A 130 22.16 -4.52 20.33
N PRO A 131 23.10 -3.80 21.00
CA PRO A 131 22.74 -2.67 21.84
C PRO A 131 22.29 -1.47 21.00
N SER A 132 21.74 -0.45 21.65
CA SER A 132 21.51 0.85 21.00
C SER A 132 22.84 1.53 20.66
N PHE A 133 22.90 2.21 19.52
CA PHE A 133 24.09 2.96 19.08
C PHE A 133 23.86 4.45 19.31
N ARG A 134 24.82 5.11 19.98
CA ARG A 134 24.87 6.57 20.03
C ARG A 134 25.71 7.05 18.85
N LEU A 135 25.12 7.84 17.99
CA LEU A 135 25.73 8.36 16.78
C LEU A 135 25.91 9.87 16.93
N ALA A 136 27.07 10.37 16.54
CA ALA A 136 27.37 11.79 16.51
C ALA A 136 27.88 12.19 15.12
N ALA A 137 27.68 13.44 14.74
CA ALA A 137 28.24 13.98 13.52
C ALA A 137 29.76 13.77 13.48
N SER A 138 30.28 13.19 12.40
CA SER A 138 31.72 12.95 12.26
C SER A 138 32.43 14.12 11.59
N GLY A 139 33.38 14.77 12.29
CA GLY A 139 34.29 15.80 11.74
C GLY A 139 34.01 17.23 12.20
N GLU A 140 34.94 18.16 11.88
CA GLU A 140 34.64 19.60 11.85
C GLU A 140 33.56 19.86 10.81
N GLU A 141 32.62 20.74 11.15
CA GLU A 141 31.43 21.05 10.36
C GLU A 141 31.80 21.29 8.88
N PRO A 142 31.18 20.59 7.92
CA PRO A 142 31.47 20.83 6.52
C PRO A 142 31.15 22.29 6.21
N SER A 143 32.14 23.04 5.73
CA SER A 143 32.00 24.45 5.33
C SER A 143 31.08 24.66 4.12
N ARG A 144 30.34 23.62 3.70
CA ARG A 144 29.39 23.61 2.58
C ARG A 144 28.14 22.78 2.95
N PRO A 145 26.95 23.19 2.46
CA PRO A 145 25.74 22.38 2.57
C PRO A 145 25.95 21.02 1.89
N GLY A 146 25.59 19.95 2.60
CA GLY A 146 25.78 18.58 2.16
C GLY A 146 25.12 17.59 3.12
N PRO A 147 25.02 16.30 2.73
CA PRO A 147 24.43 15.27 3.58
C PRO A 147 25.26 15.08 4.85
N LEU A 148 24.57 14.97 5.98
CA LEU A 148 25.18 14.83 7.29
C LEU A 148 25.49 13.36 7.57
N GLU A 149 26.73 13.07 7.97
CA GLU A 149 27.15 11.72 8.37
C GLU A 149 27.21 11.60 9.90
N LEU A 150 26.41 10.71 10.48
CA LEU A 150 26.41 10.36 11.90
C LEU A 150 27.10 9.02 12.09
N LYS A 151 28.10 8.96 12.96
CA LYS A 151 28.87 7.74 13.25
C LYS A 151 28.84 7.37 14.72
N GLY A 152 28.84 6.07 15.00
CA GLY A 152 29.00 5.55 16.35
C GLY A 152 29.43 4.09 16.36
N THR A 153 30.18 3.73 17.39
CA THR A 153 30.76 2.39 17.55
C THR A 153 30.26 1.77 18.85
N SER A 154 29.87 0.50 18.79
CA SER A 154 29.50 -0.28 19.98
C SER A 154 30.02 -1.72 19.87
N SER A 155 30.23 -2.37 21.01
CA SER A 155 30.55 -3.80 21.04
C SER A 155 29.26 -4.60 20.94
N VAL A 156 29.22 -5.56 20.02
CA VAL A 156 28.05 -6.43 19.84
C VAL A 156 28.32 -7.82 20.43
N PRO A 157 27.28 -8.54 20.91
CA PRO A 157 27.45 -9.87 21.49
C PRO A 157 28.03 -10.89 20.50
N ALA A 158 28.77 -11.87 21.03
CA ALA A 158 29.21 -13.03 20.25
C ALA A 158 28.11 -14.10 20.20
N VAL A 159 28.03 -14.83 19.09
CA VAL A 159 26.96 -15.81 18.85
C VAL A 159 27.58 -17.14 18.50
N THR A 160 27.07 -18.22 19.10
CA THR A 160 27.60 -19.58 18.88
C THR A 160 26.66 -20.37 17.99
N PHE A 161 27.22 -21.05 16.99
CA PHE A 161 26.45 -21.86 16.05
C PHE A 161 26.84 -23.33 16.19
N ALA A 162 25.85 -24.23 16.20
CA ALA A 162 26.07 -25.67 16.38
C ALA A 162 26.47 -26.40 15.07
N SER A 163 26.17 -25.81 13.92
CA SER A 163 26.43 -26.39 12.60
C SER A 163 27.28 -25.45 11.75
N PRO A 164 28.01 -25.95 10.74
CA PRO A 164 28.68 -25.12 9.76
C PRO A 164 27.67 -24.41 8.84
N GLY A 165 28.06 -23.27 8.27
CA GLY A 165 27.22 -22.49 7.36
C GLY A 165 27.59 -21.01 7.27
N GLU A 166 27.00 -20.33 6.29
CA GLU A 166 27.09 -18.88 6.13
C GLU A 166 26.20 -18.17 7.16
N VAL A 167 26.73 -17.09 7.75
CA VAL A 167 26.07 -16.26 8.76
C VAL A 167 25.93 -14.83 8.23
N ALA A 168 24.72 -14.29 8.28
CA ALA A 168 24.42 -12.95 7.78
C ALA A 168 23.66 -12.14 8.83
N TRP A 169 24.17 -10.97 9.22
CA TRP A 169 23.45 -10.01 10.05
C TRP A 169 22.64 -9.05 9.17
N ILE A 170 21.36 -8.90 9.46
CA ILE A 170 20.36 -8.17 8.68
C ILE A 170 19.69 -7.16 9.60
N VAL A 171 19.45 -5.96 9.07
CA VAL A 171 18.87 -4.85 9.84
C VAL A 171 17.58 -4.39 9.13
N PRO A 172 16.43 -5.02 9.42
CA PRO A 172 15.20 -4.79 8.65
C PRO A 172 14.56 -3.42 8.90
N ASN A 173 14.74 -2.85 10.08
CA ASN A 173 14.20 -1.55 10.47
C ASN A 173 15.18 -0.77 11.36
N LEU A 174 15.03 0.55 11.39
CA LEU A 174 15.75 1.43 12.32
C LEU A 174 14.74 2.36 13.00
N ASN A 175 14.93 2.60 14.30
CA ASN A 175 14.29 3.70 15.01
C ASN A 175 15.38 4.67 15.44
N LEU A 176 15.28 5.92 14.98
CA LEU A 176 16.23 6.98 15.28
C LEU A 176 15.59 8.01 16.19
N GLU A 177 16.22 8.30 17.32
CA GLU A 177 15.91 9.44 18.17
C GLU A 177 16.91 10.55 17.85
N LEU A 178 16.48 11.58 17.12
CA LEU A 178 17.34 12.68 16.67
C LEU A 178 17.27 13.85 17.66
N ASN A 179 18.43 14.30 18.12
CA ASN A 179 18.58 15.38 19.10
C ASN A 179 19.44 16.50 18.51
N GLY A 180 19.07 17.76 18.78
CA GLY A 180 19.96 18.90 18.56
C GLY A 180 20.77 19.17 19.82
N ASP A 181 22.09 19.28 19.69
CA ASP A 181 22.98 19.67 20.78
C ASP A 181 23.05 21.20 20.84
N ASP A 182 21.99 21.87 21.30
CA ASP A 182 22.05 23.30 21.67
C ASP A 182 22.27 23.51 23.19
N GLY A 183 22.48 22.42 23.94
CA GLY A 183 22.65 22.47 25.39
C GLY A 183 21.37 22.84 26.16
N SER A 184 20.23 22.98 25.48
CA SER A 184 18.95 23.23 26.13
C SER A 184 18.36 21.89 26.63
N ALA A 185 18.51 21.64 27.93
CA ALA A 185 17.83 20.52 28.57
C ALA A 185 16.31 20.76 28.54
N GLY A 186 15.58 20.12 27.63
CA GLY A 186 14.11 20.19 27.63
C GLY A 186 13.40 19.89 26.31
N THR A 187 14.08 19.93 25.17
CA THR A 187 13.43 19.67 23.87
C THR A 187 13.28 18.17 23.62
N PRO A 188 12.06 17.67 23.31
CA PRO A 188 11.86 16.25 23.02
C PRO A 188 12.55 15.86 21.69
N PRO A 189 13.17 14.66 21.62
CA PRO A 189 13.82 14.18 20.40
C PRO A 189 12.83 14.00 19.26
N VAL A 190 13.28 14.30 18.04
CA VAL A 190 12.52 13.98 16.83
C VAL A 190 12.67 12.49 16.53
N GLN A 191 11.54 11.78 16.52
CA GLN A 191 11.50 10.36 16.21
C GLN A 191 11.51 10.15 14.69
N ALA A 192 12.38 9.25 14.21
CA ALA A 192 12.34 8.76 12.84
C ALA A 192 12.21 7.23 12.81
N VAL A 193 11.19 6.71 12.13
CA VAL A 193 10.97 5.28 11.93
C VAL A 193 11.36 4.92 10.51
N CYS A 194 12.31 4.01 10.35
CA CYS A 194 12.92 3.69 9.06
C CYS A 194 12.67 2.24 8.64
N ALA A 195 12.19 2.07 7.42
CA ALA A 195 12.01 0.78 6.77
C ALA A 195 13.07 0.57 5.68
N LEU A 196 13.60 -0.66 5.59
CA LEU A 196 14.58 -1.03 4.57
C LEU A 196 13.93 -1.04 3.19
N LYS A 197 14.56 -0.40 2.19
CA LYS A 197 14.02 -0.34 0.81
C LYS A 197 14.13 -1.66 0.06
N SER A 198 15.18 -2.42 0.33
CA SER A 198 15.51 -3.67 -0.35
C SER A 198 16.33 -4.55 0.57
N TYR A 199 16.06 -5.85 0.58
CA TYR A 199 16.77 -6.82 1.42
C TYR A 199 18.29 -6.67 1.31
N GLY A 200 18.99 -6.70 2.44
CA GLY A 200 20.43 -6.52 2.46
C GLY A 200 21.07 -6.95 3.78
N THR A 201 22.35 -7.30 3.70
CA THR A 201 23.14 -7.80 4.83
C THR A 201 24.17 -6.75 5.25
N VAL A 202 24.24 -6.44 6.53
CA VAL A 202 25.19 -5.46 7.09
C VAL A 202 26.55 -6.06 7.42
N ILE A 203 26.61 -7.32 7.85
CA ILE A 203 27.83 -8.05 8.19
C ILE A 203 27.66 -9.50 7.75
N ARG A 204 28.71 -10.11 7.18
CA ARG A 204 28.75 -11.55 6.86
C ARG A 204 29.86 -12.23 7.64
N GLY A 205 29.64 -13.51 7.93
CA GLY A 205 30.61 -14.40 8.52
C GLY A 205 30.33 -15.85 8.12
N SER A 206 31.18 -16.77 8.52
CA SER A 206 31.01 -18.19 8.22
C SER A 206 31.43 -19.06 9.40
N VAL A 207 30.80 -20.23 9.48
CA VAL A 207 31.14 -21.27 10.44
C VAL A 207 31.68 -22.45 9.64
N SER A 208 32.98 -22.71 9.74
CA SER A 208 33.67 -23.71 8.92
C SER A 208 34.09 -24.92 9.77
N GLY A 209 33.78 -26.13 9.31
CA GLY A 209 34.26 -27.37 9.90
C GLY A 209 33.43 -28.60 9.52
N SER A 210 34.09 -29.75 9.40
CA SER A 210 33.48 -31.07 9.23
C SER A 210 33.12 -31.65 10.61
N GLY A 211 32.04 -31.15 11.21
CA GLY A 211 31.50 -31.73 12.44
C GLY A 211 30.44 -32.77 12.10
N THR A 212 30.71 -34.06 12.34
CA THR A 212 29.66 -35.07 12.43
C THR A 212 28.68 -34.64 13.52
N ALA A 213 27.39 -34.59 13.19
CA ALA A 213 26.33 -34.28 14.13
C ALA A 213 26.45 -35.22 15.35
N LEU A 214 26.81 -34.67 16.51
CA LEU A 214 26.82 -35.43 17.75
C LEU A 214 25.37 -35.74 18.11
N ALA A 215 25.06 -37.03 18.21
CA ALA A 215 23.80 -37.53 18.74
C ALA A 215 23.60 -36.99 20.17
N PRO A 216 22.39 -36.53 20.55
CA PRO A 216 22.15 -35.98 21.87
C PRO A 216 22.04 -37.11 22.89
N GLY A 217 22.95 -37.14 23.86
CA GLY A 217 22.88 -37.99 25.04
C GLY A 217 22.66 -37.15 26.30
N GLY A 218 21.59 -37.46 27.03
CA GLY A 218 21.50 -37.36 28.49
C GLY A 218 21.18 -36.00 29.13
N GLU A 219 19.89 -35.79 29.41
CA GLU A 219 19.30 -35.06 30.55
C GLU A 219 19.63 -33.57 30.80
N SER A 220 18.70 -32.71 30.37
CA SER A 220 18.00 -31.78 31.29
C SER A 220 16.66 -31.36 30.69
N ALA A 221 15.64 -31.24 31.53
CA ALA A 221 14.23 -31.19 31.18
C ALA A 221 13.79 -29.89 30.44
N GLY A 222 12.96 -30.09 29.41
CA GLY A 222 11.70 -29.36 29.21
C GLY A 222 11.76 -27.93 28.68
N GLY A 223 11.97 -27.76 27.37
CA GLY A 223 11.48 -26.60 26.62
C GLY A 223 11.01 -27.07 25.24
N PRO A 224 9.73 -26.88 24.85
CA PRO A 224 9.29 -27.29 23.54
C PRO A 224 10.02 -26.44 22.49
N ALA A 225 10.85 -27.12 21.70
CA ALA A 225 11.40 -26.58 20.47
C ALA A 225 10.22 -26.30 19.54
N ALA A 226 9.86 -25.03 19.38
CA ALA A 226 9.04 -24.60 18.26
C ALA A 226 9.82 -24.92 16.98
N ASN A 227 9.52 -26.09 16.42
CA ASN A 227 9.74 -26.38 15.02
C ASN A 227 8.87 -25.38 14.25
N GLU A 228 9.41 -24.20 13.98
CA GLU A 228 8.85 -23.31 12.98
C GLU A 228 9.16 -23.94 11.62
N GLN A 229 8.36 -24.96 11.27
CA GLN A 229 8.04 -25.20 9.88
C GLN A 229 7.36 -23.92 9.38
N VAL A 230 8.15 -23.04 8.77
CA VAL A 230 7.62 -22.15 7.74
C VAL A 230 7.04 -23.11 6.69
N PRO A 231 5.72 -23.14 6.44
CA PRO A 231 5.21 -23.90 5.33
C PRO A 231 5.90 -23.38 4.07
N ASP A 232 6.58 -24.29 3.39
CA ASP A 232 7.27 -24.16 2.11
C ASP A 232 6.28 -24.00 0.93
N GLU A 233 5.15 -23.33 1.15
CA GLU A 233 4.36 -22.83 0.03
C GLU A 233 4.89 -21.44 -0.27
N ASP A 234 5.84 -21.36 -1.20
CA ASP A 234 5.89 -20.21 -2.11
C ASP A 234 4.45 -20.02 -2.61
N PRO A 235 3.71 -19.02 -2.12
CA PRO A 235 2.28 -18.97 -2.33
C PRO A 235 2.09 -18.39 -3.73
N THR A 236 2.26 -19.27 -4.72
CA THR A 236 1.86 -18.99 -6.09
C THR A 236 0.40 -18.52 -6.05
N CYS A 237 0.08 -17.53 -6.87
CA CYS A 237 -1.27 -17.01 -7.06
C CYS A 237 -2.17 -18.13 -7.61
N ALA A 238 -2.62 -19.03 -6.73
CA ALA A 238 -3.44 -20.18 -7.11
C ALA A 238 -4.92 -19.80 -7.06
N GLY A 239 -5.66 -20.24 -8.08
CA GLY A 239 -7.09 -20.05 -8.15
C GLY A 239 -7.82 -20.79 -7.04
N MET A 240 -8.88 -20.17 -6.53
CA MET A 240 -9.77 -20.81 -5.58
C MET A 240 -10.69 -21.83 -6.29
N PRO A 241 -10.98 -23.01 -5.71
CA PRO A 241 -11.86 -24.02 -6.33
C PRO A 241 -13.27 -23.49 -6.61
N ALA A 242 -13.94 -24.08 -7.59
CA ALA A 242 -15.34 -23.80 -7.92
C ALA A 242 -16.29 -24.22 -6.78
N PRO A 243 -17.52 -23.69 -6.71
CA PRO A 243 -18.46 -24.03 -5.62
C PRO A 243 -18.79 -25.53 -5.53
N THR A 244 -18.72 -26.24 -6.66
CA THR A 244 -18.99 -27.68 -6.77
C THR A 244 -17.77 -28.56 -6.45
N GLU A 245 -16.60 -27.97 -6.24
CA GLU A 245 -15.34 -28.67 -6.01
C GLU A 245 -14.99 -28.68 -4.51
N PRO A 246 -14.24 -29.70 -4.03
CA PRO A 246 -13.76 -29.73 -2.65
C PRO A 246 -12.98 -28.48 -2.25
N GLY A 247 -13.30 -27.90 -1.09
CA GLY A 247 -12.69 -26.66 -0.60
C GLY A 247 -13.25 -25.38 -1.23
N GLY A 248 -14.16 -25.50 -2.21
CA GLY A 248 -14.94 -24.40 -2.74
C GLY A 248 -16.22 -24.12 -1.95
N GLY A 249 -16.93 -23.08 -2.37
CA GLY A 249 -18.23 -22.70 -1.81
C GLY A 249 -18.17 -21.75 -0.62
N TYR A 250 -19.32 -21.14 -0.35
CA TYR A 250 -19.51 -20.22 0.77
C TYR A 250 -19.41 -20.93 2.11
N ASN A 251 -18.93 -20.20 3.10
CA ASN A 251 -19.02 -20.62 4.49
C ASN A 251 -20.47 -20.51 4.98
N GLU A 252 -21.04 -21.63 5.39
CA GLU A 252 -22.45 -21.77 5.79
C GLU A 252 -22.74 -21.20 7.19
N ASP A 253 -21.71 -20.78 7.94
CA ASP A 253 -21.91 -20.19 9.27
C ASP A 253 -22.70 -18.87 9.18
N PRO A 254 -23.81 -18.71 9.91
CA PRO A 254 -24.57 -17.47 9.94
C PRO A 254 -23.74 -16.23 10.29
N ALA A 255 -22.71 -16.36 11.14
CA ALA A 255 -21.80 -15.27 11.49
C ALA A 255 -20.98 -14.78 10.28
N MET A 256 -20.78 -15.65 9.28
CA MET A 256 -20.08 -15.35 8.03
C MET A 256 -21.01 -14.83 6.94
N SER A 257 -22.31 -14.71 7.21
CA SER A 257 -23.27 -14.18 6.24
C SER A 257 -23.04 -12.69 5.98
N VAL A 258 -22.85 -12.36 4.72
CA VAL A 258 -22.81 -10.99 4.17
C VAL A 258 -24.19 -10.53 3.65
N ASN A 259 -25.25 -11.26 4.00
CA ASN A 259 -26.65 -10.97 3.62
C ASN A 259 -27.54 -10.63 4.83
N THR A 260 -26.97 -10.01 5.87
CA THR A 260 -27.73 -9.60 7.07
C THR A 260 -28.58 -8.35 6.79
N SER A 261 -29.52 -8.05 7.69
CA SER A 261 -30.30 -6.80 7.70
C SER A 261 -29.45 -5.53 7.68
N ASP A 262 -28.16 -5.67 8.00
CA ASP A 262 -27.21 -4.57 8.11
C ASP A 262 -26.72 -4.07 6.74
N PHE A 263 -27.04 -4.79 5.65
CA PHE A 263 -26.68 -4.41 4.29
C PHE A 263 -27.92 -4.06 3.46
N PRO A 264 -27.83 -3.10 2.51
CA PRO A 264 -28.90 -2.81 1.58
C PRO A 264 -29.39 -4.09 0.88
N LYS A 265 -30.66 -4.17 0.51
CA LYS A 265 -31.13 -5.26 -0.36
C LYS A 265 -30.85 -4.90 -1.82
N ALA A 266 -30.59 -5.91 -2.64
CA ALA A 266 -30.64 -5.73 -4.09
C ALA A 266 -32.01 -5.15 -4.49
N PRO A 267 -32.08 -4.26 -5.51
CA PRO A 267 -33.34 -3.82 -6.07
C PRO A 267 -34.23 -5.01 -6.48
N PRO A 268 -35.56 -4.92 -6.29
CA PRO A 268 -36.49 -5.99 -6.66
C PRO A 268 -36.38 -6.44 -8.13
N GLU A 269 -36.00 -5.52 -9.01
CA GLU A 269 -35.85 -5.74 -10.45
C GLU A 269 -34.55 -6.45 -10.83
N ALA A 270 -33.61 -6.58 -9.88
CA ALA A 270 -32.31 -7.17 -10.13
C ALA A 270 -32.41 -8.67 -10.41
N ARG A 271 -31.96 -9.07 -11.60
CA ARG A 271 -31.94 -10.47 -12.03
C ARG A 271 -30.82 -11.23 -11.33
N TYR A 272 -31.17 -12.33 -10.69
CA TYR A 272 -30.21 -13.28 -10.14
C TYR A 272 -29.48 -14.08 -11.24
N LEU A 273 -28.17 -14.26 -11.06
CA LEU A 273 -27.28 -15.04 -11.90
C LEU A 273 -26.39 -15.89 -10.99
N ALA A 274 -26.26 -17.18 -11.30
CA ALA A 274 -25.30 -18.08 -10.67
C ALA A 274 -24.28 -18.55 -11.71
N SER A 275 -23.03 -18.72 -11.29
CA SER A 275 -21.96 -19.25 -12.13
C SER A 275 -20.92 -20.01 -11.31
N ALA A 276 -19.99 -20.70 -11.98
CA ALA A 276 -18.84 -21.29 -11.31
C ALA A 276 -17.89 -20.25 -10.68
N GLY A 277 -18.08 -18.96 -10.96
CA GLY A 277 -17.22 -17.87 -10.53
C GLY A 277 -15.89 -17.81 -11.28
N ARG A 278 -15.18 -16.70 -11.10
CA ARG A 278 -13.85 -16.46 -11.68
C ARG A 278 -12.78 -16.58 -10.60
N PRO A 279 -11.77 -17.45 -10.77
CA PRO A 279 -10.63 -17.51 -9.87
C PRO A 279 -9.79 -16.24 -9.99
N GLN A 280 -9.44 -15.65 -8.86
CA GLN A 280 -8.61 -14.45 -8.76
C GLN A 280 -7.65 -14.58 -7.58
N CYS A 281 -6.64 -13.71 -7.52
CA CYS A 281 -5.82 -13.55 -6.33
C CYS A 281 -5.49 -12.07 -6.08
N ALA A 282 -5.15 -11.74 -4.85
CA ALA A 282 -4.65 -10.42 -4.48
C ALA A 282 -3.68 -10.53 -3.30
N ARG A 283 -2.76 -9.58 -3.20
CA ARG A 283 -1.95 -9.38 -1.99
C ARG A 283 -2.46 -8.16 -1.26
N GLN A 284 -2.36 -8.23 0.06
CA GLN A 284 -2.80 -7.19 0.96
C GLN A 284 -1.77 -7.00 2.05
N SER A 285 -1.62 -5.78 2.50
CA SER A 285 -0.77 -5.44 3.63
C SER A 285 -1.38 -4.34 4.46
N GLY A 286 -1.05 -4.28 5.74
CA GLY A 286 -1.63 -3.27 6.61
C GLY A 286 -1.31 -3.54 8.06
N PHE A 287 -2.24 -3.20 8.96
CA PHE A 287 -2.04 -3.31 10.39
C PHE A 287 -3.31 -3.74 11.13
N ALA A 288 -3.13 -4.48 12.21
CA ALA A 288 -4.13 -4.65 13.27
C ALA A 288 -3.63 -3.97 14.54
N ASN A 289 -4.43 -3.10 15.16
CA ASN A 289 -4.05 -2.51 16.43
C ASN A 289 -4.44 -3.41 17.62
N SER A 290 -3.76 -3.19 18.74
CA SER A 290 -4.22 -3.56 20.08
C SER A 290 -4.58 -2.28 20.81
N LYS A 291 -5.88 -2.04 21.00
CA LYS A 291 -6.37 -0.80 21.63
C LYS A 291 -5.80 -0.61 23.02
N LYS A 292 -5.74 -1.68 23.80
CA LYS A 292 -5.26 -1.67 25.18
C LYS A 292 -3.75 -1.42 25.30
N LEU A 293 -2.97 -1.84 24.31
CA LEU A 293 -1.52 -1.65 24.29
C LEU A 293 -1.09 -0.38 23.55
N GLY A 294 -2.00 0.28 22.82
CA GLY A 294 -1.65 1.40 21.95
C GLY A 294 -0.64 1.02 20.87
N ALA A 295 -0.63 -0.25 20.46
CA ALA A 295 0.36 -0.83 19.55
C ALA A 295 -0.30 -1.37 18.28
N ALA A 296 0.50 -1.60 17.24
CA ALA A 296 0.05 -2.19 15.98
C ALA A 296 0.91 -3.39 15.58
N LEU A 297 0.26 -4.41 15.02
CA LEU A 297 0.86 -5.57 14.40
C LEU A 297 0.77 -5.37 12.88
N PRO A 298 1.88 -5.34 12.13
CA PRO A 298 1.81 -5.38 10.67
C PRO A 298 1.15 -6.67 10.22
N LEU A 299 0.44 -6.62 9.09
CA LEU A 299 -0.21 -7.76 8.48
C LEU A 299 0.22 -7.84 7.02
N GLY A 300 0.62 -9.03 6.58
CA GLY A 300 0.71 -9.40 5.17
C GLY A 300 -0.26 -10.53 4.89
N VAL A 301 -1.05 -10.45 3.82
CA VAL A 301 -2.07 -11.43 3.48
C VAL A 301 -2.09 -11.70 1.98
N GLN A 302 -2.12 -12.97 1.62
CA GLN A 302 -2.48 -13.37 0.27
C GLN A 302 -3.90 -13.93 0.23
N GLY A 303 -4.74 -13.35 -0.63
CA GLY A 303 -6.09 -13.84 -0.88
C GLY A 303 -6.12 -14.75 -2.12
N ARG A 304 -6.62 -15.98 -1.97
CA ARG A 304 -7.16 -16.77 -3.08
C ARG A 304 -8.65 -16.51 -3.15
N ILE A 305 -9.15 -16.04 -4.29
CA ILE A 305 -10.49 -15.45 -4.41
C ILE A 305 -11.27 -16.20 -5.48
N ARG A 306 -12.56 -16.46 -5.22
CA ARG A 306 -13.53 -16.85 -6.25
C ARG A 306 -14.61 -15.78 -6.32
N ASN A 307 -14.61 -14.99 -7.37
CA ASN A 307 -15.54 -13.88 -7.56
C ASN A 307 -16.73 -14.29 -8.44
N SER A 308 -17.86 -13.58 -8.31
CA SER A 308 -19.02 -13.67 -9.20
C SER A 308 -19.64 -15.07 -9.27
N VAL A 309 -19.60 -15.78 -8.15
CA VAL A 309 -20.29 -17.07 -7.98
C VAL A 309 -21.79 -16.85 -8.03
N GLU A 310 -22.25 -15.78 -7.39
CA GLU A 310 -23.58 -15.25 -7.55
C GLU A 310 -23.51 -13.76 -7.92
N ALA A 311 -24.47 -13.29 -8.70
CA ALA A 311 -24.64 -11.89 -9.00
C ALA A 311 -26.11 -11.50 -9.11
N TRP A 312 -26.43 -10.25 -8.76
CA TRP A 312 -27.73 -9.64 -9.01
C TRP A 312 -27.50 -8.45 -9.92
N VAL A 313 -28.15 -8.42 -11.07
CA VAL A 313 -27.91 -7.41 -12.11
C VAL A 313 -29.21 -6.72 -12.46
N ASP A 314 -29.24 -5.40 -12.27
CA ASP A 314 -30.24 -4.51 -12.83
C ASP A 314 -29.56 -3.46 -13.71
N ARG A 315 -29.79 -3.51 -15.02
CA ARG A 315 -29.29 -2.50 -15.98
C ARG A 315 -30.33 -1.45 -16.35
N GLY A 316 -31.48 -1.46 -15.68
CA GLY A 316 -32.51 -0.43 -15.78
C GLY A 316 -32.13 0.79 -14.95
N ASP A 317 -33.12 1.38 -14.28
CA ASP A 317 -32.96 2.68 -13.61
C ASP A 317 -32.02 2.64 -12.40
N ASN A 318 -31.82 1.47 -11.75
CA ASN A 318 -30.93 1.36 -10.60
C ASN A 318 -29.45 1.16 -10.96
N ASN A 319 -29.16 0.73 -12.19
CA ASN A 319 -27.81 0.43 -12.68
C ASN A 319 -26.92 -0.36 -11.67
N TYR A 320 -27.51 -1.39 -11.09
CA TYR A 320 -26.98 -2.10 -9.95
C TYR A 320 -26.37 -3.45 -10.36
N ILE A 321 -25.19 -3.74 -9.82
CA ILE A 321 -24.61 -5.07 -9.82
C ILE A 321 -24.12 -5.43 -8.42
N GLN A 322 -24.71 -6.49 -7.87
CA GLN A 322 -24.15 -7.19 -6.71
C GLN A 322 -23.25 -8.32 -7.18
N TYR A 323 -22.09 -8.46 -6.57
CA TYR A 323 -21.25 -9.66 -6.68
C TYR A 323 -21.17 -10.35 -5.33
N ARG A 324 -21.25 -11.68 -5.35
CA ARG A 324 -20.89 -12.51 -4.20
C ARG A 324 -19.86 -13.56 -4.60
N GLY A 325 -19.03 -13.86 -3.63
CA GLY A 325 -18.00 -14.87 -3.77
C GLY A 325 -17.37 -15.20 -2.43
N TYR A 326 -16.26 -15.92 -2.47
CA TYR A 326 -15.56 -16.37 -1.29
C TYR A 326 -14.05 -16.22 -1.43
N ILE A 327 -13.35 -16.15 -0.29
CA ILE A 327 -11.93 -15.85 -0.18
C ILE A 327 -11.27 -16.79 0.84
N LEU A 328 -10.08 -17.28 0.52
CA LEU A 328 -9.18 -17.91 1.47
C LEU A 328 -8.02 -16.95 1.69
N ALA A 329 -8.03 -16.27 2.84
CA ALA A 329 -6.91 -15.46 3.27
C ALA A 329 -5.82 -16.36 3.84
N LEU A 330 -4.59 -16.12 3.41
CA LEU A 330 -3.38 -16.78 3.87
C LEU A 330 -2.48 -15.69 4.47
N PRO A 331 -2.66 -15.35 5.77
CA PRO A 331 -1.85 -14.34 6.42
C PRO A 331 -0.43 -14.86 6.71
N ALA A 332 0.55 -13.98 6.57
CA ALA A 332 1.92 -14.18 6.99
C ALA A 332 2.05 -14.08 8.53
N THR A 333 3.01 -14.81 9.08
CA THR A 333 3.40 -14.63 10.49
C THR A 333 3.98 -13.23 10.67
N SER A 334 3.50 -12.52 11.69
CA SER A 334 3.86 -11.13 11.91
C SER A 334 4.48 -10.94 13.29
N ARG A 335 5.49 -10.09 13.39
CA ARG A 335 6.22 -9.82 14.63
C ARG A 335 6.16 -8.32 14.92
N THR A 336 5.81 -7.96 16.15
CA THR A 336 5.80 -6.58 16.62
C THR A 336 6.38 -6.48 18.03
N THR A 337 6.95 -5.32 18.36
CA THR A 337 7.44 -5.01 19.71
C THR A 337 6.62 -3.88 20.28
N MET A 338 6.12 -4.07 21.49
CA MET A 338 5.26 -3.13 22.19
C MET A 338 5.66 -3.02 23.65
N LEU A 339 5.19 -1.98 24.33
CA LEU A 339 5.44 -1.82 25.76
C LEU A 339 4.33 -2.51 26.55
N GLY A 340 4.61 -3.71 27.05
CA GLY A 340 3.78 -4.37 28.06
C GLY A 340 3.63 -3.46 29.28
N PHE A 341 2.37 -3.18 29.65
CA PHE A 341 2.00 -2.26 30.75
C PHE A 341 2.61 -0.85 30.66
N GLY A 342 3.07 -0.43 29.48
CA GLY A 342 3.63 0.90 29.25
C GLY A 342 5.10 1.10 29.65
N PHE A 343 5.80 0.09 30.16
CA PHE A 343 7.21 0.24 30.58
C PHE A 343 8.10 -0.99 30.32
N MET A 344 7.54 -2.16 30.00
CA MET A 344 8.33 -3.37 29.71
C MET A 344 8.32 -3.65 28.21
N PRO A 345 9.43 -3.52 27.49
CA PRO A 345 9.54 -4.00 26.11
C PRO A 345 9.15 -5.48 26.00
N THR A 346 8.03 -5.72 25.31
CA THR A 346 7.48 -7.03 25.01
C THR A 346 7.41 -7.21 23.51
N THR A 347 8.24 -8.08 22.96
CA THR A 347 8.14 -8.51 21.57
C THR A 347 7.19 -9.68 21.47
N VAL A 348 6.20 -9.61 20.59
CA VAL A 348 5.26 -10.68 20.32
C VAL A 348 5.36 -11.08 18.86
N THR A 349 5.52 -12.37 18.63
CA THR A 349 5.33 -13.00 17.33
C THR A 349 3.95 -13.63 17.33
N ALA A 350 3.06 -13.14 16.47
CA ALA A 350 1.68 -13.60 16.38
C ALA A 350 1.34 -13.97 14.94
N ARG A 351 0.44 -14.94 14.80
CA ARG A 351 -0.13 -15.36 13.53
C ARG A 351 -1.64 -15.26 13.60
N MET A 352 -2.21 -14.50 12.67
CA MET A 352 -3.64 -14.55 12.43
C MET A 352 -3.91 -15.66 11.41
N THR A 353 -4.83 -16.57 11.71
CA THR A 353 -5.19 -17.64 10.78
C THR A 353 -6.68 -17.64 10.54
N GLN A 354 -7.07 -17.87 9.28
CA GLN A 354 -8.46 -18.12 8.91
C GLN A 354 -8.83 -19.55 9.30
N VAL A 355 -9.93 -19.69 10.04
CA VAL A 355 -10.40 -20.97 10.60
C VAL A 355 -11.84 -21.25 10.15
N PRO A 356 -12.32 -22.50 10.26
CA PRO A 356 -13.73 -22.80 10.05
C PRO A 356 -14.65 -21.91 10.88
N GLY A 357 -15.80 -21.55 10.31
CA GLY A 357 -16.90 -21.04 11.12
C GLY A 357 -17.39 -22.14 12.07
N ALA A 358 -17.87 -21.76 13.25
CA ALA A 358 -18.41 -22.70 14.24
C ALA A 358 -19.50 -23.62 13.66
N GLN A 359 -20.30 -23.09 12.72
CA GLN A 359 -21.39 -23.83 12.07
C GLN A 359 -21.09 -24.21 10.59
N SER A 360 -19.84 -24.07 10.15
CA SER A 360 -19.45 -24.15 8.73
C SER A 360 -19.18 -25.55 8.17
N LYS A 361 -19.36 -26.61 8.97
CA LYS A 361 -18.95 -28.00 8.63
C LYS A 361 -17.49 -28.12 8.15
N GLY A 362 -16.59 -27.33 8.73
CA GLY A 362 -15.16 -27.35 8.37
C GLY A 362 -14.79 -26.42 7.21
N ASN A 363 -15.75 -25.73 6.59
CA ASN A 363 -15.44 -24.73 5.58
C ASN A 363 -14.81 -23.49 6.24
N ARG A 364 -13.54 -23.24 5.92
CA ARG A 364 -12.81 -22.08 6.43
C ARG A 364 -12.95 -20.85 5.55
N ASN A 365 -13.61 -20.89 4.39
CA ASN A 365 -13.68 -19.75 3.48
C ASN A 365 -14.31 -18.52 4.16
N ALA A 366 -13.87 -17.34 3.74
CA ALA A 366 -14.49 -16.07 4.04
C ALA A 366 -15.52 -15.78 2.95
N ASN A 367 -16.63 -15.15 3.31
CA ASN A 367 -17.62 -14.73 2.33
C ASN A 367 -17.44 -13.25 2.04
N PHE A 368 -17.64 -12.84 0.78
CA PHE A 368 -17.69 -11.43 0.44
C PHE A 368 -18.91 -11.07 -0.40
N ARG A 369 -19.28 -9.80 -0.31
CA ARG A 369 -20.32 -9.14 -1.10
C ARG A 369 -19.79 -7.80 -1.56
N ALA A 370 -19.91 -7.50 -2.84
CA ALA A 370 -19.65 -6.17 -3.38
C ALA A 370 -20.92 -5.64 -4.06
N ASP A 371 -21.33 -4.43 -3.67
CA ASP A 371 -22.45 -3.71 -4.28
C ASP A 371 -21.88 -2.59 -5.14
N MET A 372 -22.23 -2.58 -6.42
CA MET A 372 -21.80 -1.60 -7.41
C MET A 372 -23.04 -0.96 -8.03
N TRP A 373 -23.21 0.36 -7.88
CA TRP A 373 -24.38 1.09 -8.35
C TRP A 373 -24.13 1.92 -9.61
N ASN A 374 -22.89 2.01 -10.08
CA ASN A 374 -22.51 2.88 -11.20
C ASN A 374 -21.92 2.11 -12.40
N THR A 375 -22.46 0.93 -12.69
CA THR A 375 -21.92 0.10 -13.77
C THR A 375 -22.15 0.71 -15.15
N GLY A 376 -21.19 0.59 -16.08
CA GLY A 376 -21.37 1.12 -17.44
C GLY A 376 -21.48 2.66 -17.56
N GLY A 377 -21.08 3.42 -16.54
CA GLY A 377 -21.00 4.89 -16.61
C GLY A 377 -22.32 5.62 -16.32
N ILE A 378 -23.40 4.91 -16.02
CA ILE A 378 -24.66 5.54 -15.61
C ILE A 378 -24.54 6.00 -14.14
N PRO A 379 -24.79 7.27 -13.81
CA PRO A 379 -24.57 7.81 -12.48
C PRO A 379 -25.74 7.50 -11.54
N THR A 380 -25.42 7.01 -10.34
CA THR A 380 -26.40 6.77 -9.27
C THR A 380 -25.92 7.34 -7.94
N VAL A 381 -26.79 7.98 -7.16
CA VAL A 381 -26.42 8.52 -5.82
C VAL A 381 -26.03 7.45 -4.80
N ALA A 382 -26.35 6.19 -5.08
CA ALA A 382 -25.96 5.07 -4.24
C ALA A 382 -24.44 4.84 -4.25
N VAL A 383 -23.99 4.25 -3.15
CA VAL A 383 -22.57 4.07 -2.83
C VAL A 383 -22.13 2.68 -3.21
N ASN A 384 -20.95 2.59 -3.83
CA ASN A 384 -20.28 1.32 -4.04
C ASN A 384 -19.56 0.90 -2.76
N THR A 385 -19.69 -0.37 -2.40
CA THR A 385 -19.12 -0.93 -1.18
C THR A 385 -18.76 -2.38 -1.38
N ILE A 386 -17.80 -2.85 -0.59
CA ILE A 386 -17.50 -4.28 -0.46
C ILE A 386 -17.38 -4.62 1.02
N TRP A 387 -17.87 -5.80 1.38
CA TRP A 387 -17.77 -6.37 2.72
C TRP A 387 -17.22 -7.78 2.62
N VAL A 388 -16.34 -8.13 3.56
CA VAL A 388 -15.76 -9.46 3.70
C VAL A 388 -15.95 -9.88 5.15
N LYS A 389 -16.44 -11.11 5.36
CA LYS A 389 -16.55 -11.74 6.68
C LYS A 389 -15.77 -13.04 6.71
N ALA A 390 -14.89 -13.16 7.68
CA ALA A 390 -14.04 -14.32 7.90
C ALA A 390 -14.08 -14.76 9.37
N SER A 391 -13.96 -16.07 9.62
CA SER A 391 -13.72 -16.60 10.96
C SER A 391 -12.21 -16.73 11.12
N THR A 392 -11.66 -16.10 12.16
CA THR A 392 -10.22 -15.96 12.33
C THR A 392 -9.82 -16.28 13.75
N ARG A 393 -8.57 -16.68 13.99
CA ARG A 393 -8.00 -16.80 15.34
C ARG A 393 -6.65 -16.13 15.39
N VAL A 394 -6.25 -15.67 16.56
CA VAL A 394 -4.90 -15.17 16.83
C VAL A 394 -4.15 -16.26 17.60
N GLN A 395 -3.02 -16.69 17.07
CA GLN A 395 -2.10 -17.59 17.76
C GLN A 395 -0.82 -16.83 18.10
N VAL A 396 -0.34 -17.00 19.33
CA VAL A 396 0.93 -16.41 19.78
C VAL A 396 2.01 -17.47 19.59
N ALA A 397 2.94 -17.20 18.67
CA ALA A 397 4.04 -18.11 18.38
C ALA A 397 5.25 -17.87 19.30
N GLY A 398 5.40 -16.65 19.83
CA GLY A 398 6.49 -16.36 20.74
C GLY A 398 6.33 -15.01 21.44
N VAL A 399 6.85 -14.93 22.66
CA VAL A 399 6.90 -13.71 23.45
C VAL A 399 8.31 -13.53 23.99
N MET A 400 8.84 -12.32 23.94
CA MET A 400 10.05 -11.92 24.64
C MET A 400 9.76 -10.72 25.51
N VAL A 401 10.22 -10.75 26.76
CA VAL A 401 10.13 -9.62 27.70
C VAL A 401 11.54 -9.20 28.05
N ASN A 402 11.89 -7.93 27.78
CA ASN A 402 13.25 -7.40 27.94
C ASN A 402 14.31 -8.29 27.25
N GLY A 403 13.99 -8.81 26.06
CA GLY A 403 14.87 -9.71 25.31
C GLY A 403 14.93 -11.16 25.83
N THR A 404 14.26 -11.48 26.94
CA THR A 404 14.20 -12.85 27.48
C THR A 404 12.98 -13.57 26.90
N PRO A 405 13.15 -14.70 26.19
CA PRO A 405 12.03 -15.49 25.68
C PRO A 405 11.18 -16.05 26.81
N ILE A 406 9.86 -15.96 26.66
CA ILE A 406 8.88 -16.59 27.55
C ILE A 406 8.25 -17.76 26.79
N ALA A 407 8.27 -18.94 27.40
CA ALA A 407 7.64 -20.13 26.85
C ALA A 407 6.11 -20.00 26.98
N VAL A 408 5.44 -19.73 25.86
CA VAL A 408 3.99 -19.54 25.80
C VAL A 408 3.20 -20.81 25.47
N GLY A 409 3.84 -21.89 25.02
CA GLY A 409 3.15 -23.12 24.62
C GLY A 409 2.52 -23.05 23.23
N GLU A 410 2.32 -24.21 22.60
CA GLU A 410 1.90 -24.31 21.19
C GLU A 410 0.43 -23.92 20.96
N GLU A 411 -0.41 -24.09 21.99
CA GLU A 411 -1.84 -23.79 21.91
C GLU A 411 -2.19 -22.34 22.27
N CYS A 412 -1.19 -21.52 22.63
CA CYS A 412 -1.44 -20.17 23.09
C CYS A 412 -2.09 -19.29 22.02
N GLY A 413 -3.30 -18.83 22.30
CA GLY A 413 -4.03 -17.99 21.37
C GLY A 413 -5.42 -17.59 21.88
N ALA A 414 -6.03 -16.67 21.14
CA ALA A 414 -7.43 -16.34 21.30
C ALA A 414 -8.30 -17.32 20.48
N GLY A 415 -9.50 -17.61 20.99
CA GLY A 415 -10.47 -18.44 20.28
C GLY A 415 -10.92 -17.86 18.92
N PRO A 416 -11.66 -18.63 18.10
CA PRO A 416 -12.22 -18.14 16.85
C PRO A 416 -13.08 -16.89 17.06
N MET A 417 -12.91 -15.91 16.18
CA MET A 417 -13.60 -14.62 16.21
C MET A 417 -13.99 -14.18 14.79
N PRO A 418 -15.17 -13.59 14.61
CA PRO A 418 -15.57 -13.02 13.33
C PRO A 418 -14.77 -11.73 13.06
N LEU A 419 -14.10 -11.68 11.92
CA LEU A 419 -13.54 -10.48 11.35
C LEU A 419 -14.47 -9.98 10.24
N THR A 420 -14.95 -8.74 10.36
CA THR A 420 -15.62 -8.04 9.27
C THR A 420 -14.75 -6.87 8.82
N VAL A 421 -14.39 -6.86 7.55
CA VAL A 421 -13.75 -5.70 6.90
C VAL A 421 -14.63 -5.20 5.77
N SER A 422 -14.59 -3.89 5.54
CA SER A 422 -15.31 -3.26 4.45
C SER A 422 -14.47 -2.17 3.79
N SER A 423 -14.81 -1.86 2.54
CA SER A 423 -14.23 -0.75 1.81
C SER A 423 -15.34 0.07 1.19
N TYR A 424 -15.21 1.40 1.32
CA TYR A 424 -16.01 2.37 0.61
C TYR A 424 -15.35 2.62 -0.73
N LEU A 425 -16.06 2.28 -1.81
CA LEU A 425 -15.51 2.30 -3.17
C LEU A 425 -15.98 3.52 -3.96
N GLY A 426 -16.63 4.48 -3.30
CA GLY A 426 -17.06 5.73 -3.94
C GLY A 426 -18.48 5.69 -4.53
N ASN A 427 -18.78 6.69 -5.34
CA ASN A 427 -20.01 6.83 -6.11
C ASN A 427 -19.75 7.73 -7.32
N HIS A 428 -20.74 7.95 -8.19
CA HIS A 428 -20.52 8.80 -9.36
C HIS A 428 -20.13 10.26 -9.06
N ARG A 429 -20.50 10.82 -7.89
CA ARG A 429 -20.25 12.23 -7.55
C ARG A 429 -18.78 12.47 -7.20
N ILE A 430 -18.23 11.60 -6.35
CA ILE A 430 -16.86 11.72 -5.84
C ILE A 430 -15.89 10.75 -6.52
N GLY A 431 -16.33 10.14 -7.62
CA GLY A 431 -15.66 9.03 -8.28
C GLY A 431 -15.88 7.71 -7.57
N ALA A 432 -15.64 6.63 -8.30
CA ALA A 432 -15.70 5.29 -7.76
C ALA A 432 -14.56 4.43 -8.30
N THR A 433 -14.17 3.45 -7.50
CA THR A 433 -13.21 2.42 -7.87
C THR A 433 -13.94 1.08 -8.00
N ASN A 434 -13.40 0.16 -8.80
CA ASN A 434 -13.84 -1.22 -8.74
C ASN A 434 -13.17 -1.91 -7.55
N PHE A 435 -13.87 -2.82 -6.89
CA PHE A 435 -13.28 -3.61 -5.79
C PHE A 435 -12.12 -4.48 -6.29
N THR A 436 -12.10 -4.84 -7.57
CA THR A 436 -11.00 -5.58 -8.21
C THR A 436 -9.77 -4.73 -8.47
N ASP A 437 -9.85 -3.39 -8.38
CA ASP A 437 -8.69 -2.50 -8.51
C ASP A 437 -7.88 -2.39 -7.20
N GLY A 438 -8.35 -3.10 -6.16
CA GLY A 438 -7.83 -3.01 -4.80
C GLY A 438 -8.35 -1.77 -4.07
N GLY A 439 -7.79 -1.51 -2.90
CA GLY A 439 -8.12 -0.34 -2.10
C GLY A 439 -7.97 -0.61 -0.61
N THR A 440 -8.35 0.38 0.19
CA THR A 440 -8.27 0.29 1.63
C THR A 440 -9.51 -0.40 2.20
N TYR A 441 -9.31 -1.46 2.97
CA TYR A 441 -10.31 -2.20 3.72
C TYR A 441 -10.09 -1.94 5.20
N THR A 442 -11.17 -1.65 5.90
CA THR A 442 -11.13 -1.31 7.32
C THR A 442 -12.14 -2.15 8.08
N GLY A 443 -11.83 -2.52 9.30
CA GLY A 443 -12.68 -3.39 10.11
C GLY A 443 -12.40 -3.22 11.58
N HIS A 444 -13.33 -3.73 12.38
CA HIS A 444 -13.15 -3.83 13.82
C HIS A 444 -13.24 -5.30 14.19
N VAL A 445 -12.49 -5.68 15.23
CA VAL A 445 -12.47 -7.03 15.74
C VAL A 445 -12.53 -7.01 17.26
N GLU A 446 -13.33 -7.88 17.82
CA GLU A 446 -13.30 -8.19 19.24
C GLU A 446 -12.40 -9.40 19.42
N VAL A 447 -11.32 -9.23 20.17
CA VAL A 447 -10.37 -10.32 20.44
C VAL A 447 -10.86 -11.07 21.69
N PRO A 448 -11.24 -12.37 21.58
CA PRO A 448 -11.67 -13.15 22.74
C PRO A 448 -10.55 -13.32 23.77
N ALA A 449 -10.90 -13.86 24.93
CA ALA A 449 -9.90 -14.26 25.92
C ALA A 449 -8.89 -15.25 25.33
N PHE A 450 -7.64 -15.11 25.75
CA PHE A 450 -6.58 -16.07 25.44
C PHE A 450 -6.74 -17.31 26.32
N SER A 451 -6.24 -18.43 25.82
CA SER A 451 -6.21 -19.72 26.51
C SER A 451 -4.98 -20.52 26.08
N GLY A 452 -4.57 -21.49 26.90
CA GLY A 452 -3.48 -22.41 26.55
C GLY A 452 -2.11 -21.74 26.53
N CYS A 453 -1.95 -20.64 27.28
CA CYS A 453 -0.73 -19.85 27.29
C CYS A 453 0.11 -20.15 28.54
N GLY A 454 1.37 -20.52 28.33
CA GLY A 454 2.38 -20.82 29.33
C GLY A 454 2.76 -22.31 29.40
N VAL A 455 4.01 -22.60 29.73
CA VAL A 455 4.55 -23.97 29.88
C VAL A 455 4.79 -24.35 31.36
N GLY A 456 4.55 -23.42 32.29
CA GLY A 456 4.70 -23.65 33.73
C GLY A 456 3.74 -22.83 34.59
N GLU A 457 3.58 -21.54 34.26
CA GLU A 457 2.52 -20.68 34.81
C GLU A 457 1.48 -20.35 33.73
N ASP A 458 0.23 -20.10 34.13
CA ASP A 458 -0.82 -19.69 33.20
C ASP A 458 -0.69 -18.20 32.85
N LEU A 459 -0.28 -17.94 31.60
CA LEU A 459 -0.13 -16.60 31.02
C LEU A 459 -1.42 -16.10 30.36
N SER A 460 -2.47 -16.92 30.31
CA SER A 460 -3.73 -16.59 29.63
C SER A 460 -4.42 -15.34 30.23
N PRO A 461 -4.49 -15.16 31.56
CA PRO A 461 -5.07 -13.94 32.16
C PRO A 461 -4.29 -12.68 31.79
N LEU A 462 -2.96 -12.78 31.72
CA LEU A 462 -2.08 -11.67 31.36
C LEU A 462 -2.29 -11.22 29.90
N LEU A 463 -2.30 -12.17 28.97
CA LEU A 463 -2.54 -11.88 27.55
C LEU A 463 -3.97 -11.39 27.30
N THR A 464 -4.94 -11.94 28.02
CA THR A 464 -6.34 -11.49 27.99
C THR A 464 -6.47 -10.05 28.50
N ALA A 465 -5.83 -9.74 29.63
CA ALA A 465 -5.87 -8.41 30.21
C ALA A 465 -5.29 -7.35 29.27
N THR A 466 -4.25 -7.70 28.52
CA THR A 466 -3.50 -6.78 27.65
C THR A 466 -4.03 -6.66 26.23
N THR A 467 -4.63 -7.71 25.65
CA THR A 467 -4.96 -7.72 24.20
C THR A 467 -6.44 -7.94 23.92
N SER A 468 -7.14 -8.73 24.75
CA SER A 468 -8.54 -9.08 24.49
C SER A 468 -9.50 -7.91 24.71
N GLY A 469 -10.65 -7.97 24.05
CA GLY A 469 -11.74 -7.00 24.16
C GLY A 469 -12.07 -6.30 22.84
N THR A 470 -12.97 -5.34 22.93
CA THR A 470 -13.49 -4.57 21.79
C THR A 470 -12.61 -3.38 21.43
N GLY A 471 -12.83 -2.83 20.23
CA GLY A 471 -12.17 -1.63 19.76
C GLY A 471 -10.80 -1.87 19.13
N ASN A 472 -10.43 -3.13 18.89
CA ASN A 472 -9.32 -3.43 17.99
C ASN A 472 -9.79 -3.18 16.55
N TYR A 473 -8.89 -2.65 15.74
CA TYR A 473 -9.10 -2.10 14.42
C TYR A 473 -8.11 -2.74 13.47
N VAL A 474 -8.59 -3.08 12.27
CA VAL A 474 -7.80 -3.64 11.19
C VAL A 474 -7.92 -2.69 10.00
N GLN A 475 -6.79 -2.36 9.40
CA GLN A 475 -6.72 -1.66 8.11
C GLN A 475 -5.78 -2.42 7.19
N LEU A 476 -6.26 -2.75 6.01
CA LEU A 476 -5.54 -3.48 4.97
C LEU A 476 -5.63 -2.68 3.67
N GLU A 477 -4.52 -2.40 3.02
CA GLU A 477 -4.53 -2.02 1.61
C GLU A 477 -4.46 -3.30 0.79
N SER A 478 -5.37 -3.47 -0.16
CA SER A 478 -5.32 -4.52 -1.17
C SER A 478 -4.73 -3.96 -2.45
N GLY A 479 -3.84 -4.72 -3.09
CA GLY A 479 -3.49 -4.49 -4.48
C GLY A 479 -4.61 -4.93 -5.43
N ARG A 480 -4.35 -4.78 -6.74
CA ARG A 480 -5.28 -5.15 -7.80
C ARG A 480 -5.49 -6.67 -7.82
N TRP A 481 -6.72 -7.10 -8.05
CA TRP A 481 -7.05 -8.52 -8.14
C TRP A 481 -6.63 -9.06 -9.50
N CYS A 482 -5.68 -9.98 -9.52
CA CYS A 482 -5.28 -10.66 -10.73
C CYS A 482 -6.35 -11.68 -11.11
N THR A 483 -6.82 -11.64 -12.35
CA THR A 483 -7.83 -12.58 -12.85
C THR A 483 -7.13 -13.74 -13.54
N LEU A 484 -7.33 -14.95 -13.03
CA LEU A 484 -6.84 -16.17 -13.64
C LEU A 484 -7.82 -16.59 -14.73
N ASN A 485 -7.31 -16.95 -15.91
CA ASN A 485 -8.17 -17.47 -16.96
C ASN A 485 -8.73 -18.83 -16.50
N ALA A 486 -10.04 -19.01 -16.59
CA ALA A 486 -10.67 -20.27 -16.20
C ALA A 486 -10.15 -21.48 -16.99
N ASN A 487 -9.72 -21.25 -18.24
CA ASN A 487 -9.16 -22.28 -19.13
C ASN A 487 -7.63 -22.41 -19.00
N ASP A 488 -6.99 -21.51 -18.26
CA ASP A 488 -5.54 -21.44 -18.13
C ASP A 488 -5.19 -20.78 -16.79
N PRO A 489 -5.32 -21.54 -15.68
CA PRO A 489 -5.19 -21.04 -14.32
C PRO A 489 -3.72 -20.89 -13.90
N ASP A 490 -2.80 -20.73 -14.86
CA ASP A 490 -1.36 -20.64 -14.60
C ASP A 490 -1.04 -19.42 -13.70
N PRO A 491 -0.59 -19.66 -12.45
CA PRO A 491 -0.22 -18.60 -11.51
C PRO A 491 0.90 -17.69 -12.02
N SER A 492 1.74 -18.18 -12.95
CA SER A 492 2.83 -17.41 -13.55
C SER A 492 2.33 -16.22 -14.37
N LYS A 493 1.05 -16.24 -14.77
CA LYS A 493 0.36 -15.14 -15.47
C LYS A 493 -0.13 -14.03 -14.54
N CYS A 494 0.11 -14.18 -13.24
CA CYS A 494 0.06 -13.10 -12.25
C CYS A 494 1.48 -12.83 -11.72
N PRO A 495 2.41 -12.28 -12.53
CA PRO A 495 3.78 -12.07 -12.10
C PRO A 495 3.85 -11.20 -10.84
N ALA A 496 4.85 -11.42 -9.98
CA ALA A 496 5.04 -10.69 -8.73
C ALA A 496 5.24 -9.16 -8.91
N ASP A 497 5.47 -8.69 -10.14
CA ASP A 497 5.54 -7.27 -10.51
C ASP A 497 4.20 -6.66 -10.96
N THR A 498 3.14 -7.46 -11.16
CA THR A 498 1.90 -7.05 -11.83
C THR A 498 0.83 -6.44 -10.93
N ASN A 499 1.02 -5.25 -10.38
CA ASN A 499 -0.06 -4.46 -9.73
C ASN A 499 -0.86 -5.15 -8.59
N THR A 500 -0.56 -6.41 -8.24
CA THR A 500 -1.21 -7.21 -7.20
C THR A 500 -0.72 -6.84 -5.82
N GLU A 501 0.47 -6.23 -5.75
CA GLU A 501 0.95 -5.60 -4.55
C GLU A 501 0.10 -4.38 -4.18
N PRO A 502 -0.19 -4.19 -2.89
CA PRO A 502 -0.82 -2.99 -2.41
C PRO A 502 0.05 -1.78 -2.71
N LYS A 503 -0.60 -0.77 -3.30
CA LYS A 503 0.02 0.50 -3.64
C LYS A 503 -0.62 1.58 -2.79
N THR A 504 0.22 2.37 -2.15
CA THR A 504 -0.22 3.51 -1.38
C THR A 504 0.32 4.81 -1.98
N VAL A 505 -0.31 5.93 -1.65
CA VAL A 505 0.06 7.24 -2.20
C VAL A 505 0.91 7.99 -1.18
N THR A 506 2.01 8.55 -1.65
CA THR A 506 2.84 9.52 -0.95
C THR A 506 2.60 10.89 -1.56
N ILE A 507 2.34 11.89 -0.72
CA ILE A 507 2.13 13.28 -1.15
C ILE A 507 3.08 14.19 -0.38
N SER A 508 3.86 14.98 -1.11
CA SER A 508 4.75 16.00 -0.57
C SER A 508 4.82 17.22 -1.49
N PRO A 509 4.78 18.46 -0.96
CA PRO A 509 4.67 18.81 0.46
C PRO A 509 3.25 18.67 1.04
N GLY A 510 2.22 18.44 0.22
CA GLY A 510 0.83 18.57 0.64
C GLY A 510 0.47 20.03 0.93
N GLY A 511 -0.64 20.24 1.66
CA GLY A 511 -1.14 21.56 2.03
C GLY A 511 -2.11 22.16 1.00
N GLU A 512 -2.30 23.47 1.07
CA GLU A 512 -3.14 24.22 0.11
C GLU A 512 -2.49 24.23 -1.28
N VAL A 513 -3.25 23.89 -2.31
CA VAL A 513 -2.81 23.81 -3.70
C VAL A 513 -3.76 24.61 -4.58
N THR A 514 -3.18 25.40 -5.46
CA THR A 514 -3.86 26.06 -6.57
C THR A 514 -3.41 25.38 -7.87
N ALA A 515 -4.33 24.69 -8.54
CA ALA A 515 -4.09 24.10 -9.85
C ALA A 515 -4.61 25.06 -10.94
N VAL A 516 -3.73 25.51 -11.83
CA VAL A 516 -4.04 26.49 -12.88
C VAL A 516 -3.90 25.84 -14.25
N ALA A 517 -4.97 25.81 -15.02
CA ALA A 517 -4.90 25.52 -16.45
C ALA A 517 -4.66 26.79 -17.26
N LYS A 518 -3.76 26.70 -18.24
CA LYS A 518 -3.46 27.71 -19.27
C LYS A 518 -3.77 27.12 -20.63
N PRO A 519 -4.14 27.96 -21.62
CA PRO A 519 -5.36 27.82 -22.41
C PRO A 519 -5.78 26.39 -22.73
N PHE A 520 -7.05 26.10 -22.48
CA PHE A 520 -7.59 24.75 -22.67
C PHE A 520 -8.93 24.80 -23.38
N GLU A 521 -9.30 23.68 -23.98
CA GLU A 521 -10.45 23.60 -24.89
C GLU A 521 -11.39 22.46 -24.49
N PHE A 522 -12.69 22.71 -24.62
CA PHE A 522 -13.72 21.67 -24.71
C PHE A 522 -14.17 21.56 -26.16
N ALA A 523 -13.89 20.44 -26.82
CA ALA A 523 -14.24 20.21 -28.22
C ALA A 523 -15.24 19.05 -28.36
N GLU A 524 -16.33 19.26 -29.10
CA GLU A 524 -17.27 18.18 -29.44
C GLU A 524 -16.54 17.11 -30.27
N THR A 525 -16.71 15.84 -29.87
CA THR A 525 -15.91 14.73 -30.40
C THR A 525 -16.17 14.48 -31.89
N ASP A 526 -17.43 14.65 -32.33
CA ASP A 526 -17.86 14.40 -33.70
C ASP A 526 -17.81 15.67 -34.59
N GLU A 527 -17.76 16.86 -33.98
CA GLU A 527 -17.76 18.15 -34.68
C GLU A 527 -16.70 19.11 -34.09
N PRO A 528 -15.41 18.96 -34.44
CA PRO A 528 -14.30 19.68 -33.82
C PRO A 528 -14.30 21.21 -34.06
N ARG A 529 -15.26 21.73 -34.84
CA ARG A 529 -15.46 23.17 -35.02
C ARG A 529 -16.21 23.82 -33.87
N ARG A 530 -16.94 23.02 -33.08
CA ARG A 530 -17.73 23.50 -31.96
C ARG A 530 -16.90 23.36 -30.69
N VAL A 531 -16.12 24.39 -30.40
CA VAL A 531 -15.14 24.42 -29.31
C VAL A 531 -15.46 25.54 -28.33
N ILE A 532 -15.38 25.25 -27.04
CA ILE A 532 -15.29 26.27 -25.99
C ILE A 532 -13.84 26.40 -25.59
N ARG A 533 -13.24 27.57 -25.82
CA ARG A 533 -11.87 27.90 -25.43
C ARG A 533 -11.90 28.76 -24.19
N CYS A 534 -11.14 28.41 -23.16
CA CYS A 534 -10.94 29.26 -22.00
C CYS A 534 -9.47 29.63 -21.86
N GLU A 535 -9.18 30.89 -21.58
CA GLU A 535 -7.82 31.37 -21.33
C GLU A 535 -7.20 30.69 -20.10
N SER A 536 -8.00 30.52 -19.05
CA SER A 536 -7.57 29.80 -17.85
C SER A 536 -8.70 29.21 -17.03
N ALA A 537 -8.36 28.20 -16.22
CA ALA A 537 -9.19 27.72 -15.14
C ALA A 537 -8.34 27.54 -13.87
N THR A 538 -8.90 27.86 -12.72
CA THR A 538 -8.23 27.73 -11.42
C THR A 538 -9.05 26.82 -10.52
N MET A 539 -8.38 25.88 -9.86
CA MET A 539 -8.96 25.01 -8.83
C MET A 539 -8.16 25.15 -7.55
N LYS A 540 -8.84 25.31 -6.40
CA LYS A 540 -8.18 25.36 -5.08
C LYS A 540 -8.65 24.22 -4.19
N PHE A 541 -7.70 23.50 -3.59
CA PHE A 541 -7.94 22.36 -2.73
C PHE A 541 -6.75 22.07 -1.80
N THR A 542 -7.01 21.36 -0.70
CA THR A 542 -5.96 20.91 0.22
C THR A 542 -5.62 19.45 -0.06
N LEU A 543 -4.34 19.14 -0.23
CA LEU A 543 -3.84 17.75 -0.26
C LEU A 543 -3.28 17.34 1.11
N PRO A 544 -3.55 16.11 1.58
CA PRO A 544 -2.94 15.62 2.81
C PRO A 544 -1.45 15.39 2.58
N HIS A 545 -0.61 16.02 3.41
CA HIS A 545 0.80 15.65 3.46
C HIS A 545 0.94 14.26 4.07
N GLY A 546 1.81 13.44 3.49
CA GLY A 546 2.28 12.23 4.15
C GLY A 546 2.29 11.00 3.26
N HIS A 547 2.59 9.89 3.92
CA HIS A 547 2.73 8.58 3.30
C HIS A 547 1.47 7.78 3.53
N TRP A 548 1.30 6.79 2.66
CA TRP A 548 0.28 5.76 2.78
C TRP A 548 -1.14 6.31 2.76
N GLN A 549 -1.33 7.36 1.96
CA GLN A 549 -2.64 7.93 1.72
C GLN A 549 -3.47 6.96 0.87
N PRO A 550 -4.79 6.85 1.15
CA PRO A 550 -5.69 6.07 0.32
C PRO A 550 -5.69 6.62 -1.10
N ARG A 551 -5.83 5.76 -2.10
CA ARG A 551 -5.89 6.16 -3.52
C ARG A 551 -7.14 6.98 -3.85
N PHE A 552 -8.19 6.76 -3.06
CA PHE A 552 -9.51 7.30 -3.27
C PHE A 552 -9.73 8.62 -2.49
N LYS A 553 -10.24 9.65 -3.17
CA LYS A 553 -10.59 10.97 -2.64
C LYS A 553 -9.46 11.65 -1.88
N LEU A 554 -8.35 11.91 -2.58
CA LEU A 554 -7.19 12.61 -2.03
C LEU A 554 -7.53 14.04 -1.61
N ALA A 555 -8.37 14.73 -2.37
CA ALA A 555 -8.79 16.09 -2.04
C ALA A 555 -10.22 16.39 -2.45
N THR A 556 -10.79 17.42 -1.81
CA THR A 556 -12.08 18.01 -2.18
C THR A 556 -11.83 19.41 -2.73
N ILE A 557 -12.25 19.66 -3.96
CA ILE A 557 -12.08 20.93 -4.66
C ILE A 557 -13.34 21.78 -4.48
N LYS A 558 -13.21 22.89 -3.77
CA LYS A 558 -14.35 23.77 -3.42
C LYS A 558 -14.39 25.02 -4.28
N SER A 559 -13.24 25.64 -4.53
CA SER A 559 -13.12 26.84 -5.37
C SER A 559 -12.67 26.45 -6.77
N ARG A 560 -13.44 26.90 -7.76
CA ARG A 560 -13.27 26.64 -9.18
C ARG A 560 -13.67 27.89 -9.94
N GLU A 561 -12.77 28.41 -10.75
CA GLU A 561 -12.96 29.65 -11.49
C GLU A 561 -12.51 29.43 -12.94
N PHE A 562 -13.24 30.03 -13.88
CA PHE A 562 -12.99 29.96 -15.31
C PHE A 562 -12.92 31.39 -15.85
N SER A 563 -11.93 31.69 -16.69
CA SER A 563 -11.71 33.04 -17.23
C SER A 563 -11.47 33.01 -18.74
N GLY A 564 -11.90 34.08 -19.41
CA GLY A 564 -11.67 34.28 -20.84
C GLY A 564 -12.30 33.19 -21.71
N CYS A 565 -13.48 32.69 -21.33
CA CYS A 565 -14.13 31.64 -22.08
C CYS A 565 -14.88 32.19 -23.30
N SER A 566 -14.70 31.53 -24.44
CA SER A 566 -15.34 31.86 -25.70
C SER A 566 -15.78 30.60 -26.47
N TYR A 567 -16.79 30.74 -27.33
CA TYR A 567 -17.34 29.67 -28.15
C TYR A 567 -17.07 29.87 -29.64
N GLY A 568 -16.75 28.77 -30.31
CA GLY A 568 -16.57 28.69 -31.75
C GLY A 568 -15.27 29.35 -32.24
N ALA A 569 -15.12 29.40 -33.56
CA ALA A 569 -13.99 30.09 -34.21
C ALA A 569 -14.10 31.61 -34.14
N SER A 570 -15.31 32.14 -33.97
CA SER A 570 -15.60 33.58 -33.87
C SER A 570 -15.26 34.17 -32.50
N GLY A 571 -14.98 33.34 -31.48
CA GLY A 571 -14.59 33.82 -30.16
C GLY A 571 -15.73 34.48 -29.38
N ILE A 572 -16.97 34.03 -29.57
CA ILE A 572 -18.14 34.58 -28.88
C ILE A 572 -17.96 34.40 -27.36
N PRO A 573 -17.95 35.46 -26.54
CA PRO A 573 -17.77 35.32 -25.10
C PRO A 573 -18.86 34.45 -24.46
N VAL A 574 -18.48 33.51 -23.58
CA VAL A 574 -19.42 32.66 -22.85
C VAL A 574 -19.20 32.73 -21.35
N ALA A 575 -20.29 32.74 -20.60
CA ALA A 575 -20.24 32.68 -19.14
C ALA A 575 -20.26 31.22 -18.68
N VAL A 576 -19.21 30.78 -17.98
CA VAL A 576 -19.14 29.44 -17.38
C VAL A 576 -19.52 29.54 -15.91
N LYS A 577 -20.63 28.89 -15.53
CA LYS A 577 -21.08 28.75 -14.15
C LYS A 577 -20.73 27.35 -13.64
N VAL A 578 -20.10 27.28 -12.48
CA VAL A 578 -19.77 26.01 -11.83
C VAL A 578 -20.86 25.65 -10.83
N ASN A 579 -21.28 24.37 -10.79
CA ASN A 579 -22.21 23.90 -9.76
C ASN A 579 -21.58 24.07 -8.34
N PRO A 580 -22.31 24.56 -7.33
CA PRO A 580 -21.80 24.67 -5.96
C PRO A 580 -21.34 23.36 -5.32
N GLU A 581 -21.83 22.19 -5.77
CA GLU A 581 -21.39 20.89 -5.25
C GLU A 581 -19.88 20.68 -5.46
N PRO A 582 -19.11 20.23 -4.45
CA PRO A 582 -17.66 20.13 -4.56
C PRO A 582 -17.21 19.05 -5.55
N TRP A 583 -16.05 19.26 -6.18
CA TRP A 583 -15.38 18.21 -6.96
C TRP A 583 -14.45 17.40 -6.07
N SER A 584 -14.00 16.25 -6.55
CA SER A 584 -13.03 15.40 -5.86
C SER A 584 -11.86 15.07 -6.76
N PHE A 585 -10.67 15.04 -6.18
CA PHE A 585 -9.44 14.64 -6.86
C PHE A 585 -9.03 13.25 -6.40
N ASN A 586 -8.88 12.34 -7.36
CA ASN A 586 -8.60 10.92 -7.16
C ASN A 586 -7.37 10.49 -7.96
N VAL A 587 -6.67 9.46 -7.50
CA VAL A 587 -5.63 8.76 -8.27
C VAL A 587 -5.95 7.28 -8.30
N SER A 588 -5.73 6.60 -9.43
CA SER A 588 -6.21 5.22 -9.59
C SER A 588 -5.08 4.20 -9.72
N HIS A 589 -4.22 4.37 -10.72
CA HIS A 589 -3.12 3.44 -11.00
C HIS A 589 -1.93 4.15 -11.65
N VAL A 590 -0.78 3.50 -11.54
CA VAL A 590 0.45 3.87 -12.25
C VAL A 590 0.28 3.51 -13.72
N LEU A 591 0.47 4.48 -14.61
CA LEU A 591 0.36 4.33 -16.06
C LEU A 591 1.64 3.77 -16.69
N SER A 592 2.79 4.06 -16.09
CA SER A 592 4.10 3.73 -16.66
C SER A 592 5.14 3.42 -15.59
N GLU A 593 6.20 2.70 -15.97
CA GLU A 593 7.34 2.40 -15.08
C GLU A 593 8.06 3.65 -14.58
N THR A 594 7.93 4.78 -15.29
CA THR A 594 8.49 6.09 -14.93
C THR A 594 7.75 6.76 -13.76
N GLY A 595 6.66 6.17 -13.27
CA GLY A 595 5.94 6.63 -12.09
C GLY A 595 4.80 7.59 -12.39
N GLU A 596 4.41 7.77 -13.66
CA GLU A 596 3.23 8.57 -14.02
C GLU A 596 1.98 7.93 -13.44
N ILE A 597 1.10 8.76 -12.88
CA ILE A 597 -0.14 8.30 -12.24
C ILE A 597 -1.35 8.78 -13.02
N ASN A 598 -2.35 7.92 -13.15
CA ASN A 598 -3.65 8.33 -13.66
C ASN A 598 -4.40 9.08 -12.54
N ALA A 599 -4.54 10.39 -12.71
CA ALA A 599 -5.32 11.23 -11.82
C ALA A 599 -6.65 11.63 -12.48
N ARG A 600 -7.69 11.82 -11.67
CA ARG A 600 -9.04 12.18 -12.14
C ARG A 600 -9.69 13.19 -11.22
N VAL A 601 -10.40 14.13 -11.80
CA VAL A 601 -11.30 15.06 -11.12
C VAL A 601 -12.72 14.61 -11.39
N PHE A 602 -13.47 14.27 -10.34
CA PHE A 602 -14.88 13.86 -10.42
C PHE A 602 -15.80 14.93 -9.85
N GLY A 603 -17.08 14.88 -10.22
CA GLY A 603 -18.08 15.84 -9.77
C GLY A 603 -18.25 17.01 -10.73
N VAL A 604 -17.68 16.94 -11.93
CA VAL A 604 -17.62 18.07 -12.86
C VAL A 604 -19.01 18.30 -13.46
N GLN A 605 -19.55 19.49 -13.20
CA GLN A 605 -20.79 19.97 -13.76
C GLN A 605 -20.68 21.48 -13.98
N LEU A 606 -20.83 21.89 -15.24
CA LEU A 606 -20.70 23.27 -15.69
C LEU A 606 -21.95 23.65 -16.47
N THR A 607 -22.42 24.88 -16.30
CA THR A 607 -23.43 25.49 -17.16
C THR A 607 -22.76 26.60 -17.95
N VAL A 608 -22.76 26.48 -19.27
CA VAL A 608 -22.23 27.47 -20.19
C VAL A 608 -23.41 28.22 -20.78
N ALA A 609 -23.49 29.52 -20.53
CA ALA A 609 -24.54 30.38 -21.05
C ALA A 609 -24.00 31.20 -22.22
N VAL A 610 -24.65 31.08 -23.38
CA VAL A 610 -24.38 31.90 -24.58
C VAL A 610 -25.55 32.85 -24.77
N ARG A 611 -25.27 34.14 -24.97
CA ARG A 611 -26.31 35.15 -25.23
C ARG A 611 -26.50 35.31 -26.74
N ASP A 612 -27.73 35.20 -27.19
CA ASP A 612 -28.11 35.19 -28.61
C ASP A 612 -27.94 36.55 -29.33
N GLN A 613 -27.79 37.65 -28.58
CA GLN A 613 -27.50 38.98 -29.16
C GLN A 613 -26.21 39.02 -30.00
N ASP A 614 -25.33 38.03 -29.80
CA ASP A 614 -24.05 37.92 -30.50
C ASP A 614 -24.11 37.01 -31.75
N VAL A 615 -25.27 36.39 -32.04
CA VAL A 615 -25.40 35.38 -33.11
C VAL A 615 -26.23 35.89 -34.31
N ASP A 616 -27.42 36.48 -34.10
CA ASP A 616 -28.32 36.80 -35.25
C ASP A 616 -28.98 38.21 -35.23
N GLY A 617 -28.60 39.13 -34.33
CA GLY A 617 -29.01 40.55 -34.39
C GLY A 617 -30.49 40.86 -34.13
N ASP A 618 -31.34 39.85 -33.96
CA ASP A 618 -32.81 39.99 -33.91
C ASP A 618 -33.38 40.00 -32.48
N GLY A 619 -32.77 40.80 -31.58
CA GLY A 619 -33.38 41.31 -30.34
C GLY A 619 -33.99 40.36 -29.28
N ALA A 620 -34.09 39.04 -29.53
CA ALA A 620 -34.61 38.06 -28.60
C ALA A 620 -33.58 37.77 -27.49
N LYS A 621 -34.05 37.72 -26.24
CA LYS A 621 -33.22 37.52 -25.05
C LYS A 621 -33.04 36.03 -24.70
N ASP A 622 -32.93 35.17 -25.70
CA ASP A 622 -32.84 33.75 -25.43
C ASP A 622 -31.39 33.43 -25.04
N THR A 623 -31.22 32.92 -23.82
CA THR A 623 -29.92 32.46 -23.33
C THR A 623 -29.87 30.96 -23.58
N CYS A 624 -29.03 30.52 -24.51
CA CYS A 624 -28.76 29.09 -24.65
C CYS A 624 -27.91 28.64 -23.46
N GLU A 625 -28.43 27.67 -22.69
CA GLU A 625 -27.69 27.01 -21.62
C GLU A 625 -27.23 25.62 -22.05
N LEU A 626 -25.92 25.45 -22.18
CA LEU A 626 -25.28 24.17 -22.37
C LEU A 626 -24.83 23.62 -21.02
N ARG A 627 -25.29 22.41 -20.66
CA ARG A 627 -24.85 21.73 -19.44
C ARG A 627 -23.78 20.70 -19.78
N LEU A 628 -22.55 20.95 -19.35
CA LEU A 628 -21.46 19.99 -19.36
C LEU A 628 -21.52 19.20 -18.06
N GLY A 629 -21.36 17.87 -18.11
CA GLY A 629 -21.58 17.03 -16.95
C GLY A 629 -23.02 16.56 -16.81
N SER A 630 -23.65 16.13 -17.90
CA SER A 630 -24.96 15.49 -17.89
C SER A 630 -24.97 14.37 -18.91
N LEU A 631 -25.39 13.16 -18.51
CA LEU A 631 -25.50 12.04 -19.43
C LEU A 631 -26.84 12.10 -20.16
N SER A 632 -26.76 12.05 -21.47
CA SER A 632 -27.92 12.14 -22.35
C SER A 632 -28.52 10.75 -22.56
N ARG A 633 -29.79 10.60 -22.15
CA ARG A 633 -30.74 9.48 -22.36
C ARG A 633 -30.27 8.09 -21.92
N LEU A 634 -30.90 7.59 -20.86
CA LEU A 634 -31.11 6.15 -20.71
C LEU A 634 -32.09 5.63 -21.77
N PRO A 635 -32.09 4.32 -22.07
CA PRO A 635 -33.09 3.69 -22.92
C PRO A 635 -34.55 3.99 -22.50
N SER A 636 -34.77 4.35 -21.23
CA SER A 636 -36.07 4.72 -20.66
C SER A 636 -36.53 6.17 -20.97
N GLY A 637 -35.74 6.96 -21.69
CA GLY A 637 -36.13 8.32 -22.12
C GLY A 637 -35.99 9.42 -21.07
N GLY A 638 -35.51 9.10 -19.87
CA GLY A 638 -35.19 10.08 -18.82
C GLY A 638 -33.86 10.82 -19.08
N ASN A 639 -33.86 12.14 -18.87
CA ASN A 639 -32.63 12.93 -18.81
C ASN A 639 -32.02 12.79 -17.40
N TYR A 640 -30.77 12.32 -17.32
CA TYR A 640 -30.06 12.22 -16.04
C TYR A 640 -28.93 13.27 -15.99
N SER A 641 -29.00 14.16 -15.00
CA SER A 641 -27.86 15.02 -14.66
C SER A 641 -26.82 14.17 -13.95
N GLY A 642 -25.82 13.71 -14.70
CA GLY A 642 -24.75 12.87 -14.21
C GLY A 642 -23.43 13.61 -14.08
N PHE A 643 -22.86 13.64 -12.88
CA PHE A 643 -21.52 14.19 -12.68
C PHE A 643 -20.50 13.51 -13.59
N THR A 644 -19.70 14.31 -14.29
CA THR A 644 -18.63 13.80 -15.16
C THR A 644 -17.28 13.85 -14.44
N SER A 645 -16.28 13.26 -15.10
CA SER A 645 -14.89 13.37 -14.70
C SER A 645 -14.02 13.67 -15.90
N PHE A 646 -13.00 14.49 -15.69
CA PHE A 646 -11.83 14.51 -16.56
C PHE A 646 -10.65 13.94 -15.78
N GLY A 647 -9.62 13.48 -16.47
CA GLY A 647 -8.43 12.96 -15.82
C GLY A 647 -7.28 12.89 -16.80
N GLY A 648 -6.23 12.18 -16.45
CA GLY A 648 -5.10 12.01 -17.34
C GLY A 648 -3.84 11.71 -16.58
N GLU A 649 -2.72 12.04 -17.18
CA GLU A 649 -1.40 11.78 -16.65
C GLU A 649 -1.00 12.90 -15.68
N TYR A 650 -0.60 12.54 -14.47
CA TYR A 650 0.03 13.47 -13.54
C TYR A 650 1.53 13.20 -13.48
N ALA A 651 2.32 14.21 -13.86
CA ALA A 651 3.78 14.19 -13.85
C ALA A 651 4.31 15.63 -13.72
N ASP A 652 5.52 15.78 -13.18
CA ASP A 652 6.22 17.09 -13.12
C ASP A 652 5.40 18.23 -12.48
N ASN A 653 4.62 17.91 -11.44
CA ASN A 653 3.69 18.83 -10.76
C ASN A 653 2.51 19.33 -11.61
N ALA A 654 2.23 18.68 -12.74
CA ALA A 654 1.14 19.03 -13.64
C ALA A 654 0.22 17.84 -13.91
N LEU A 655 -1.09 18.12 -14.00
CA LEU A 655 -2.08 17.18 -14.53
C LEU A 655 -2.31 17.49 -16.02
N LYS A 656 -1.79 16.65 -16.90
CA LYS A 656 -2.16 16.64 -18.32
C LYS A 656 -3.53 16.01 -18.44
N ALA A 657 -4.55 16.85 -18.41
CA ALA A 657 -5.95 16.46 -18.46
C ALA A 657 -6.39 16.14 -19.89
N GLU A 658 -6.85 14.92 -20.09
CA GLU A 658 -7.57 14.42 -21.25
C GLU A 658 -8.82 13.67 -20.77
N GLY A 659 -10.01 14.12 -21.16
CA GLY A 659 -11.22 13.47 -20.69
C GLY A 659 -12.44 13.72 -21.55
N LEU A 660 -13.34 12.75 -21.56
CA LEU A 660 -14.66 12.89 -22.17
C LEU A 660 -15.65 13.41 -21.11
N ILE A 661 -16.32 14.50 -21.44
CA ILE A 661 -17.36 15.14 -20.66
C ILE A 661 -18.65 15.06 -21.48
N SER A 662 -19.64 14.35 -20.97
CA SER A 662 -20.96 14.32 -21.61
C SER A 662 -21.62 15.69 -21.52
N ASN A 663 -22.24 16.12 -22.62
CA ASN A 663 -22.99 17.37 -22.69
C ASN A 663 -24.47 17.09 -22.98
N LEU A 664 -25.32 17.86 -22.30
CA LEU A 664 -26.75 17.92 -22.56
C LEU A 664 -27.10 19.38 -22.88
N GLN A 665 -27.69 19.59 -24.05
CA GLN A 665 -28.29 20.86 -24.41
C GLN A 665 -29.63 21.00 -23.66
N THR A 666 -29.83 22.14 -23.01
CA THR A 666 -31.12 22.48 -22.39
C THR A 666 -31.64 23.79 -22.96
N GLY A 667 -32.82 23.74 -23.59
CA GLY A 667 -33.46 24.90 -24.23
C GLY A 667 -33.28 24.96 -25.74
N ASP A 668 -33.97 25.91 -26.37
CA ASP A 668 -33.87 26.22 -27.80
C ASP A 668 -32.55 26.98 -28.02
N CYS A 669 -31.54 26.30 -28.55
CA CYS A 669 -30.30 26.96 -28.96
C CYS A 669 -30.28 27.14 -30.48
N PRO A 670 -29.59 28.16 -31.00
CA PRO A 670 -29.45 28.38 -32.44
C PRO A 670 -28.98 27.12 -33.18
N SER A 671 -29.50 26.93 -34.39
CA SER A 671 -29.10 25.81 -35.26
C SER A 671 -27.59 25.84 -35.50
N GLY A 672 -26.87 24.81 -35.04
CA GLY A 672 -25.41 24.73 -35.11
C GLY A 672 -24.68 24.74 -33.75
N MET A 673 -25.39 24.97 -32.64
CA MET A 673 -24.86 24.67 -31.30
C MET A 673 -24.90 23.17 -30.97
N TRP A 674 -24.11 22.77 -29.97
CA TRP A 674 -23.92 21.38 -29.53
C TRP A 674 -25.25 20.64 -29.36
N THR A 675 -25.49 19.65 -30.22
CA THR A 675 -26.49 18.62 -29.98
C THR A 675 -25.95 17.67 -28.92
N ALA A 676 -26.79 17.16 -28.03
CA ALA A 676 -26.39 16.24 -26.94
C ALA A 676 -25.35 15.20 -27.40
N GLY A 677 -24.22 15.09 -26.69
CA GLY A 677 -23.08 14.30 -27.18
C GLY A 677 -21.96 14.10 -26.14
N GLN A 678 -20.73 14.01 -26.64
CA GLN A 678 -19.50 13.98 -25.83
C GLN A 678 -18.58 15.12 -26.25
N ALA A 679 -18.00 15.77 -25.26
CA ALA A 679 -16.94 16.75 -25.42
C ALA A 679 -15.63 16.22 -24.87
N SER A 680 -14.56 16.34 -25.64
CA SER A 680 -13.21 16.15 -25.13
C SER A 680 -12.72 17.42 -24.46
N MET A 681 -12.12 17.29 -23.29
CA MET A 681 -11.36 18.33 -22.62
C MET A 681 -9.88 18.03 -22.79
N GLN A 682 -9.11 19.02 -23.25
CA GLN A 682 -7.65 18.93 -23.38
C GLN A 682 -7.00 20.15 -22.74
N GLY A 683 -6.08 19.92 -21.80
CA GLY A 683 -5.30 20.98 -21.15
C GLY A 683 -4.33 20.44 -20.11
N SER A 684 -3.44 21.31 -19.60
CA SER A 684 -2.57 21.00 -18.48
C SER A 684 -2.93 21.87 -17.28
N PHE A 685 -3.04 21.28 -16.09
CA PHE A 685 -3.18 22.00 -14.83
C PHE A 685 -1.88 21.95 -14.04
N ASP A 686 -1.22 23.10 -13.92
CA ASP A 686 0.02 23.24 -13.16
C ASP A 686 -0.32 23.48 -11.68
N PHE A 687 0.28 22.71 -10.77
CA PHE A 687 0.01 22.81 -9.33
C PHE A 687 0.99 23.79 -8.67
N ASP A 688 0.45 24.72 -7.88
CA ASP A 688 1.21 25.69 -7.08
C ASP A 688 0.76 25.67 -5.61
N PRO A 689 1.64 25.34 -4.65
CA PRO A 689 2.99 24.86 -4.87
C PRO A 689 2.98 23.48 -5.53
N GLY A 690 4.04 23.18 -6.28
CA GLY A 690 4.20 21.89 -6.96
C GLY A 690 4.10 20.71 -5.99
N GLN A 691 3.44 19.63 -6.42
CA GLN A 691 3.20 18.44 -5.61
C GLN A 691 3.86 17.21 -6.21
N LYS A 692 4.58 16.48 -5.36
CA LYS A 692 5.09 15.15 -5.67
C LYS A 692 4.07 14.12 -5.17
N ILE A 693 3.31 13.55 -6.10
CA ILE A 693 2.35 12.47 -5.83
C ILE A 693 2.96 11.18 -6.37
N ILE A 694 3.39 10.29 -5.48
CA ILE A 694 4.08 9.05 -5.83
C ILE A 694 3.24 7.86 -5.38
N MET A 695 3.00 6.91 -6.28
CA MET A 695 2.50 5.60 -5.87
C MET A 695 3.67 4.66 -5.58
N SER A 696 3.84 4.30 -4.32
CA SER A 696 4.88 3.36 -3.87
C SER A 696 4.26 2.01 -3.53
N LYS A 697 5.02 0.93 -3.79
CA LYS A 697 4.71 -0.38 -3.17
C LYS A 697 4.78 -0.21 -1.66
N GLN A 698 3.84 -0.80 -0.94
CA GLN A 698 3.95 -0.88 0.52
C GLN A 698 5.13 -1.84 0.83
N PRO A 699 6.09 -1.46 1.69
CA PRO A 699 7.07 -2.42 2.19
C PRO A 699 6.35 -3.52 2.98
N GLU A 700 6.72 -4.77 2.70
CA GLU A 700 6.19 -5.98 3.36
C GLU A 700 6.51 -6.04 4.86
#